data_AF-A0A7R9ENU1-F1
#
_entry.id   AF-A0A7R9ENU1-F1
#
_cell.length_a   1.000
_cell.length_b   1.000
_cell.length_c   1.000
_cell.angle_alpha   90.00
_cell.angle_beta   90.00
_cell.angle_gamma   90.00
#
_symmetry.space_group_name_H-M   'P 1'
#
loop_
_entity.id
_entity.type
_entity.pdbx_description
1 polymer ?
#
loop_
_entity_poly.entity_id
_entity_poly.type
_entity_poly.pdbx_seq_one_letter_code
_entity_poly.pdbx_strand_id
1 'polypeptide(L)'
;MAEFVRGIQGAGIILPKEKLQGSPSTGSDEGHDGAVGEEFDPFLADAEEAEGPSIPAVVAPPENQWYHGRLDRYTAEERLWQANKMGSYLVRESDRKPGSYVLSYLGRTGINHFRITAVCGDFYIGGRQFDSLSDLIGYYTSCSDLLKRERLIHPVPPPEPVNDKKRVVAILPYTKMPDTDELSFQKGDIFFVHNDMGDGWLWVTAHRTGEQGMIFRDLVDDLDDNIDPNTVFSWFHPNVTKSEAVDMLVKAGPGSFLVRPSDNSPGDYSLFFHINNQIQRFRIEKKGVRYLMGGRTFECLDAVINRYRKEQIVEGHTLILAVGRSMTEGDGTFKSKEVQHAEKIYATLRECREQSGVKKNKGIKMQGYLNKKSEKNKKWKSMYFVLVVDGTDTHLYFYENPKRTKPKGLIDLSCAYLYQVHDSVFDRPHCFQLVERALPCLATTTYLCANTADTAQVRLDLCRKATLCDSTDQVTQSPETQRTPVSPPSYLGCSQDWISAVKPLCVTQQTRSPKVQRLRELRCLHLHILDAHRLPYKLVPNPFCIVSLNQVKVARTKVKTGPDPVWDEEFILDDVPPDVLTFTVTVYNKGKRSKDTEVAEFTVELGNLTNGDETEDWYPLSGITPIGEWGSLRLRTRYLHDLIMPQEEYSPMQQLILDPSLEVVRALADICHLDRVPLANSLLRIFRFERREADILKTLNEAEIEKEEETSTLFRAASLTTTLMDLYMKSVCGGFLHSAILDTILKLLDTKQSCEVSR
;
A
#
# COMPACT_ATOMS: atom_id res chain seq x y z
N MET A 1 -30.19 -1.69 -49.80
CA MET A 1 -31.03 -2.66 -49.05
C MET A 1 -30.80 -2.37 -47.57
N ALA A 2 -31.30 -1.27 -47.02
CA ALA A 2 -32.69 -0.92 -46.71
C ALA A 2 -33.26 -1.79 -45.57
N GLU A 3 -33.09 -1.35 -44.33
CA GLU A 3 -33.89 -1.83 -43.20
C GLU A 3 -35.20 -1.04 -43.09
N PHE A 4 -36.26 -1.82 -43.13
CA PHE A 4 -37.69 -1.58 -43.00
C PHE A 4 -37.98 -2.07 -41.54
N VAL A 5 -38.65 -1.41 -40.58
CA VAL A 5 -40.03 -0.88 -40.52
C VAL A 5 -40.27 -0.20 -39.14
N ARG A 6 -41.11 0.86 -39.17
CA ARG A 6 -41.82 1.59 -38.09
C ARG A 6 -42.56 0.64 -37.11
N GLY A 7 -42.74 0.87 -35.81
CA GLY A 7 -43.20 2.06 -35.11
C GLY A 7 -44.46 1.71 -34.29
N ILE A 8 -44.58 2.21 -33.05
CA ILE A 8 -45.85 2.32 -32.30
C ILE A 8 -45.81 3.63 -31.50
N GLN A 9 -46.83 4.45 -31.70
CA GLN A 9 -47.13 5.69 -30.98
C GLN A 9 -48.01 5.42 -29.75
N GLY A 10 -47.90 6.28 -28.74
CA GLY A 10 -49.07 6.84 -28.05
C GLY A 10 -49.20 6.57 -26.55
N ALA A 11 -48.98 7.60 -25.73
CA ALA A 11 -50.00 8.19 -24.83
C ALA A 11 -49.35 9.30 -23.99
N GLY A 12 -49.83 10.53 -24.18
CA GLY A 12 -49.48 11.68 -23.35
C GLY A 12 -50.43 11.85 -22.18
N ILE A 13 -49.93 12.47 -21.11
CA ILE A 13 -50.73 13.16 -20.08
C ILE A 13 -50.10 14.54 -19.88
N ILE A 14 -50.97 15.56 -19.77
CA ILE A 14 -50.72 16.98 -19.99
C ILE A 14 -51.19 17.78 -18.75
N LEU A 15 -50.37 18.80 -18.37
CA LEU A 15 -50.63 20.07 -17.63
C LEU A 15 -50.70 20.12 -16.08
N PRO A 16 -50.49 21.30 -15.43
CA PRO A 16 -50.07 22.62 -15.96
C PRO A 16 -48.93 23.35 -15.19
N LYS A 17 -48.38 24.37 -15.87
CA LYS A 17 -47.59 25.49 -15.32
C LYS A 17 -48.52 26.58 -14.77
N GLU A 18 -48.10 27.26 -13.71
CA GLU A 18 -48.51 28.64 -13.38
C GLU A 18 -47.31 29.51 -12.95
N LYS A 19 -47.54 30.83 -13.00
CA LYS A 19 -46.61 31.94 -13.25
C LYS A 19 -46.19 32.71 -11.97
N LEU A 20 -44.92 33.16 -12.00
CA LEU A 20 -44.38 34.50 -11.68
C LEU A 20 -45.17 35.52 -10.82
N GLN A 21 -44.52 36.01 -9.75
CA GLN A 21 -44.37 37.41 -9.23
C GLN A 21 -43.62 37.31 -7.88
N GLY A 22 -42.72 38.16 -7.38
CA GLY A 22 -42.05 39.40 -7.75
C GLY A 22 -41.02 39.70 -6.62
N SER A 23 -39.95 40.46 -6.91
CA SER A 23 -38.87 40.88 -5.99
C SER A 23 -39.34 41.90 -4.92
N PRO A 24 -38.51 42.51 -4.00
CA PRO A 24 -37.09 42.30 -3.65
C PRO A 24 -36.73 42.40 -2.12
N SER A 25 -35.44 42.17 -1.80
CA SER A 25 -34.61 42.96 -0.84
C SER A 25 -34.29 42.47 0.60
N THR A 26 -33.01 42.69 0.93
CA THR A 26 -32.30 42.97 2.22
C THR A 26 -32.03 41.90 3.28
N GLY A 27 -30.74 41.87 3.71
CA GLY A 27 -30.23 41.41 5.02
C GLY A 27 -29.28 40.20 4.91
N SER A 28 -27.94 40.32 4.92
CA SER A 28 -27.03 40.47 6.09
C SER A 28 -27.39 39.50 7.22
N ASP A 29 -26.53 38.72 7.86
CA ASP A 29 -25.10 38.41 7.82
C ASP A 29 -24.95 37.17 8.73
N GLU A 30 -23.76 36.57 8.75
CA GLU A 30 -23.26 35.58 9.72
C GLU A 30 -23.61 34.10 9.49
N GLY A 31 -22.71 33.45 8.73
CA GLY A 31 -22.54 32.00 8.71
C GLY A 31 -21.07 31.64 8.89
N HIS A 32 -20.74 31.15 10.07
CA HIS A 32 -19.43 30.67 10.53
C HIS A 32 -18.85 29.57 9.60
N ASP A 33 -17.84 29.90 8.79
CA ASP A 33 -17.16 28.94 7.92
C ASP A 33 -15.90 28.38 8.60
N GLY A 34 -16.05 27.19 9.17
CA GLY A 34 -14.97 26.30 9.56
C GLY A 34 -15.12 24.99 8.81
N ALA A 35 -14.68 24.94 7.55
CA ALA A 35 -14.66 23.71 6.77
C ALA A 35 -13.28 23.50 6.13
N VAL A 36 -12.58 22.51 6.69
CA VAL A 36 -11.31 21.94 6.25
C VAL A 36 -11.46 21.44 4.81
N GLY A 37 -10.63 21.97 3.90
CA GLY A 37 -10.60 21.56 2.50
C GLY A 37 -10.26 20.07 2.35
N GLU A 38 -11.12 19.34 1.64
CA GLU A 38 -10.82 17.97 1.20
C GLU A 38 -9.77 18.01 0.08
N GLU A 39 -8.57 17.49 0.36
CA GLU A 39 -7.52 17.26 -0.64
C GLU A 39 -7.98 16.23 -1.68
N PHE A 40 -7.86 16.65 -2.93
CA PHE A 40 -8.30 15.98 -4.15
C PHE A 40 -7.36 14.82 -4.58
N ASP A 41 -7.90 13.77 -5.22
CA ASP A 41 -7.13 12.68 -5.83
C ASP A 41 -7.75 12.27 -7.19
N PRO A 42 -7.10 12.63 -8.33
CA PRO A 42 -7.58 12.32 -9.68
C PRO A 42 -7.29 10.90 -10.21
N PHE A 43 -6.69 10.01 -9.40
CA PHE A 43 -6.05 8.79 -9.93
C PHE A 43 -6.83 7.49 -9.76
N LEU A 44 -8.07 7.52 -9.23
CA LEU A 44 -8.88 6.32 -8.97
C LEU A 44 -9.93 5.98 -10.05
N ALA A 45 -9.95 6.70 -11.18
CA ALA A 45 -10.98 6.49 -12.21
C ALA A 45 -10.92 5.11 -12.92
N ASP A 46 -9.83 4.34 -12.77
CA ASP A 46 -9.71 2.99 -13.34
C ASP A 46 -9.91 1.85 -12.32
N ALA A 47 -10.28 2.19 -11.08
CA ALA A 47 -10.65 1.23 -10.05
C ALA A 47 -12.18 1.11 -9.91
N GLU A 48 -12.91 0.94 -11.02
CA GLU A 48 -14.26 0.36 -10.94
C GLU A 48 -14.15 -1.16 -10.69
N GLU A 49 -13.86 -1.50 -9.43
CA GLU A 49 -14.54 -2.53 -8.62
C GLU A 49 -13.76 -2.77 -7.32
N ALA A 50 -14.16 -2.03 -6.28
CA ALA A 50 -14.54 -2.57 -4.97
C ALA A 50 -14.60 -1.39 -4.00
N GLU A 51 -15.72 -0.66 -4.03
CA GLU A 51 -16.23 -0.15 -2.77
C GLU A 51 -16.21 -1.29 -1.77
N GLY A 52 -15.79 -1.03 -0.53
CA GLY A 52 -16.16 -1.90 0.57
C GLY A 52 -17.50 -1.44 1.14
N PRO A 53 -18.65 -1.93 0.65
CA PRO A 53 -19.70 -2.31 1.58
C PRO A 53 -19.22 -3.58 2.30
N SER A 54 -19.77 -3.86 3.48
CA SER A 54 -19.73 -5.21 4.03
C SER A 54 -20.04 -6.21 2.92
N ILE A 55 -19.03 -6.99 2.52
CA ILE A 55 -19.14 -8.01 1.48
C ILE A 55 -20.39 -8.84 1.79
N PRO A 56 -21.44 -8.85 0.94
CA PRO A 56 -22.60 -9.70 1.19
C PRO A 56 -22.07 -11.12 1.28
N ALA A 57 -22.23 -11.79 2.43
CA ALA A 57 -21.54 -13.03 2.79
C ALA A 57 -21.23 -13.91 1.56
N VAL A 58 -20.04 -13.73 0.99
CA VAL A 58 -19.63 -14.45 -0.22
C VAL A 58 -19.28 -15.85 0.27
N VAL A 59 -20.21 -16.79 0.08
CA VAL A 59 -20.05 -18.14 0.61
C VAL A 59 -19.18 -18.92 -0.37
N ALA A 60 -17.92 -19.14 -0.02
CA ALA A 60 -17.10 -20.13 -0.69
C ALA A 60 -17.74 -21.54 -0.54
N PRO A 61 -17.51 -22.44 -1.50
CA PRO A 61 -17.83 -23.84 -1.30
C PRO A 61 -17.15 -24.38 -0.03
N PRO A 62 -17.71 -25.41 0.62
CA PRO A 62 -17.09 -26.06 1.78
C PRO A 62 -15.63 -26.45 1.53
N GLU A 63 -14.76 -26.26 2.53
CA GLU A 63 -13.31 -26.48 2.45
C GLU A 63 -12.94 -27.89 1.94
N ASN A 64 -13.73 -28.90 2.31
CA ASN A 64 -13.59 -30.29 1.84
C ASN A 64 -13.94 -30.50 0.35
N GLN A 65 -14.21 -29.45 -0.42
CA GLN A 65 -14.43 -29.51 -1.86
C GLN A 65 -13.27 -28.96 -2.68
N TRP A 66 -12.32 -28.26 -2.07
CA TRP A 66 -11.26 -27.57 -2.83
C TRP A 66 -9.92 -27.48 -2.11
N TYR A 67 -9.85 -27.67 -0.79
CA TYR A 67 -8.59 -27.65 -0.05
C TYR A 67 -8.00 -29.06 0.05
N HIS A 68 -6.75 -29.21 -0.41
CA HIS A 68 -6.09 -30.52 -0.55
C HIS A 68 -5.00 -30.75 0.50
N GLY A 69 -4.80 -29.80 1.42
CA GLY A 69 -3.68 -29.84 2.35
C GLY A 69 -2.35 -29.85 1.60
N ARG A 70 -1.38 -30.60 2.13
CA ARG A 70 -0.09 -30.79 1.48
C ARG A 70 -0.24 -31.61 0.21
N LEU A 71 0.00 -30.95 -0.93
CA LEU A 71 -0.06 -31.58 -2.25
C LEU A 71 1.01 -30.97 -3.16
N ASP A 72 1.79 -31.82 -3.81
CA ASP A 72 2.78 -31.38 -4.79
C ASP A 72 2.11 -30.85 -6.07
N ARG A 73 2.90 -30.18 -6.90
CA ARG A 73 2.41 -29.57 -8.16
C ARG A 73 1.92 -30.60 -9.18
N TYR A 74 2.63 -31.71 -9.33
CA TYR A 74 2.33 -32.71 -10.34
C TYR A 74 0.99 -33.41 -10.03
N THR A 75 0.80 -33.83 -8.78
CA THR A 75 -0.44 -34.47 -8.33
C THR A 75 -1.62 -33.50 -8.42
N ALA A 76 -1.41 -32.21 -8.18
CA ALA A 76 -2.42 -31.18 -8.40
C ALA A 76 -2.81 -31.01 -9.88
N GLU A 77 -1.83 -31.00 -10.77
CA GLU A 77 -2.06 -30.94 -12.22
C GLU A 77 -2.83 -32.17 -12.70
N GLU A 78 -2.44 -33.37 -12.28
CA GLU A 78 -3.12 -34.62 -12.62
C GLU A 78 -4.60 -34.59 -12.22
N ARG A 79 -4.90 -34.11 -11.00
CA ARG A 79 -6.28 -33.99 -10.53
C ARG A 79 -7.11 -33.01 -11.34
N LEU A 80 -6.53 -31.88 -11.74
CA LEU A 80 -7.20 -30.91 -12.60
C LEU A 80 -7.47 -31.47 -14.01
N TRP A 81 -6.51 -32.23 -14.56
CA TRP A 81 -6.69 -32.94 -15.82
C TRP A 81 -7.78 -34.01 -15.74
N GLN A 82 -7.82 -34.79 -14.66
CA GLN A 82 -8.85 -35.81 -14.43
C GLN A 82 -10.25 -35.20 -14.27
N ALA A 83 -10.36 -34.03 -13.63
CA ALA A 83 -11.63 -33.30 -13.52
C ALA A 83 -12.15 -32.84 -14.89
N ASN A 84 -11.25 -32.55 -15.84
CA ASN A 84 -11.50 -32.23 -17.25
C ASN A 84 -12.62 -31.20 -17.50
N LYS A 85 -12.68 -30.15 -16.68
CA LYS A 85 -13.64 -29.04 -16.84
C LYS A 85 -12.92 -27.70 -16.75
N MET A 86 -13.10 -26.84 -17.73
CA MET A 86 -12.58 -25.46 -17.67
C MET A 86 -13.13 -24.73 -16.45
N GLY A 87 -12.29 -23.93 -15.80
CA GLY A 87 -12.63 -23.28 -14.53
C GLY A 87 -12.49 -24.18 -13.30
N SER A 88 -11.92 -25.39 -13.46
CA SER A 88 -11.62 -26.28 -12.34
C SER A 88 -10.48 -25.74 -11.49
N TYR A 89 -10.59 -25.90 -10.17
CA TYR A 89 -9.57 -25.38 -9.25
C TYR A 89 -9.43 -26.20 -7.97
N LEU A 90 -8.26 -26.07 -7.35
CA LEU A 90 -7.97 -26.56 -6.00
C LEU A 90 -6.92 -25.68 -5.32
N VAL A 91 -6.92 -25.66 -4.00
CA VAL A 91 -5.88 -25.02 -3.18
C VAL A 91 -5.07 -26.09 -2.46
N ARG A 92 -3.75 -25.90 -2.44
CA ARG A 92 -2.80 -26.79 -1.79
C ARG A 92 -1.76 -26.02 -0.99
N GLU A 93 -1.31 -26.59 0.11
CA GLU A 93 -0.07 -26.20 0.78
C GLU A 93 1.12 -26.80 0.02
N SER A 94 2.16 -26.01 -0.19
CA SER A 94 3.40 -26.45 -0.83
C SER A 94 4.12 -27.48 0.05
N ASP A 95 4.40 -28.65 -0.53
CA ASP A 95 5.20 -29.72 0.07
C ASP A 95 6.66 -29.30 0.33
N ARG A 96 7.19 -28.38 -0.48
CA ARG A 96 8.58 -27.91 -0.39
C ARG A 96 8.78 -26.70 0.51
N LYS A 97 7.74 -25.90 0.75
CA LYS A 97 7.79 -24.66 1.55
C LYS A 97 6.54 -24.60 2.45
N PRO A 98 6.59 -25.21 3.65
CA PRO A 98 5.49 -25.14 4.61
C PRO A 98 5.04 -23.69 4.85
N GLY A 99 3.73 -23.46 4.92
CA GLY A 99 3.13 -22.12 5.00
C GLY A 99 3.00 -21.36 3.67
N SER A 100 3.49 -21.90 2.55
CA SER A 100 3.24 -21.34 1.21
C SER A 100 2.07 -22.06 0.56
N TYR A 101 1.00 -21.34 0.23
CA TYR A 101 -0.18 -21.91 -0.42
C TYR A 101 -0.15 -21.64 -1.92
N VAL A 102 -0.85 -22.47 -2.70
CA VAL A 102 -0.97 -22.33 -4.15
C VAL A 102 -2.40 -22.62 -4.58
N LEU A 103 -3.01 -21.70 -5.31
CA LEU A 103 -4.23 -21.92 -6.07
C LEU A 103 -3.87 -22.46 -7.45
N SER A 104 -4.27 -23.71 -7.72
CA SER A 104 -4.07 -24.36 -9.02
C SER A 104 -5.38 -24.29 -9.80
N TYR A 105 -5.35 -23.76 -11.03
CA TYR A 105 -6.53 -23.41 -11.83
C TYR A 105 -6.40 -23.90 -13.27
N LEU A 106 -7.39 -24.62 -13.79
CA LEU A 106 -7.48 -25.01 -15.18
C LEU A 106 -8.22 -23.94 -15.99
N GLY A 107 -7.45 -23.07 -16.64
CA GLY A 107 -7.95 -21.98 -17.48
C GLY A 107 -7.92 -22.31 -18.98
N ARG A 108 -8.16 -21.29 -19.81
CA ARG A 108 -8.21 -21.43 -21.28
C ARG A 108 -6.86 -21.79 -21.90
N THR A 109 -5.77 -21.33 -21.29
CA THR A 109 -4.39 -21.55 -21.75
C THR A 109 -3.74 -22.79 -21.11
N GLY A 110 -4.49 -23.53 -20.28
CA GLY A 110 -3.99 -24.67 -19.52
C GLY A 110 -4.00 -24.41 -18.01
N ILE A 111 -3.18 -25.17 -17.28
CA ILE A 111 -3.13 -25.09 -15.82
C ILE A 111 -2.20 -23.96 -15.38
N ASN A 112 -2.73 -23.07 -14.55
CA ASN A 112 -2.04 -21.95 -13.94
C ASN A 112 -1.91 -22.19 -12.43
N HIS A 113 -0.78 -21.77 -11.86
CA HIS A 113 -0.53 -21.85 -10.42
C HIS A 113 -0.28 -20.46 -9.86
N PHE A 114 -1.18 -20.00 -9.01
CA PHE A 114 -1.09 -18.71 -8.35
C PHE A 114 -0.60 -18.92 -6.92
N ARG A 115 0.55 -18.33 -6.60
CA ARG A 115 1.09 -18.34 -5.25
C ARG A 115 0.18 -17.52 -4.33
N ILE A 116 -0.10 -18.06 -3.15
CA ILE A 116 -0.80 -17.39 -2.06
C ILE A 116 0.20 -17.28 -0.90
N THR A 117 0.53 -16.04 -0.54
CA THR A 117 1.43 -15.75 0.59
C THR A 117 0.60 -15.70 1.87
N ALA A 118 0.89 -16.56 2.84
CA ALA A 118 0.25 -16.53 4.15
C ALA A 118 1.14 -15.81 5.17
N VAL A 119 0.60 -14.79 5.84
CA VAL A 119 1.34 -14.00 6.84
C VAL A 119 0.42 -13.67 8.01
N CYS A 120 0.77 -14.16 9.20
CA CYS A 120 0.05 -13.88 10.45
C CYS A 120 -1.48 -14.07 10.32
N GLY A 121 -1.88 -15.20 9.75
CA GLY A 121 -3.29 -15.58 9.55
C GLY A 121 -3.98 -14.97 8.33
N ASP A 122 -3.37 -13.98 7.65
CA ASP A 122 -3.91 -13.38 6.43
C ASP A 122 -3.33 -14.04 5.18
N PHE A 123 -4.09 -13.98 4.09
CA PHE A 123 -3.72 -14.57 2.81
C PHE A 123 -3.66 -13.49 1.72
N TYR A 124 -2.57 -13.47 0.97
CA TYR A 124 -2.32 -12.50 -0.09
C TYR A 124 -2.20 -13.21 -1.43
N ILE A 125 -3.00 -12.77 -2.41
CA ILE A 125 -2.92 -13.20 -3.81
C ILE A 125 -3.12 -11.99 -4.71
N GLY A 126 -2.24 -11.82 -5.68
CA GLY A 126 -2.43 -10.75 -6.66
C GLY A 126 -2.38 -9.34 -6.07
N GLY A 127 -1.67 -9.13 -4.95
CA GLY A 127 -1.68 -7.86 -4.22
C GLY A 127 -2.86 -7.62 -3.27
N ARG A 128 -3.85 -8.53 -3.25
CA ARG A 128 -5.06 -8.40 -2.43
C ARG A 128 -4.97 -9.25 -1.16
N GLN A 129 -5.36 -8.65 -0.04
CA GLN A 129 -5.42 -9.28 1.28
C GLN A 129 -6.80 -9.90 1.56
N PHE A 130 -6.79 -11.07 2.20
CA PHE A 130 -7.98 -11.80 2.67
C PHE A 130 -7.75 -12.34 4.09
N ASP A 131 -8.80 -12.34 4.90
CA ASP A 131 -8.75 -12.83 6.29
C ASP A 131 -8.72 -14.37 6.39
N SER A 132 -9.13 -15.06 5.31
CA SER A 132 -9.07 -16.52 5.22
C SER A 132 -9.00 -17.01 3.77
N LEU A 133 -8.53 -18.25 3.55
CA LEU A 133 -8.61 -18.91 2.24
C LEU A 133 -10.06 -19.01 1.73
N SER A 134 -11.03 -19.15 2.64
CA SER A 134 -12.45 -19.19 2.26
C SER A 134 -12.91 -17.85 1.69
N ASP A 135 -12.52 -16.73 2.31
CA ASP A 135 -12.89 -15.40 1.79
C ASP A 135 -12.23 -15.15 0.42
N LEU A 136 -10.99 -15.59 0.23
CA LEU A 136 -10.26 -15.55 -1.04
C LEU A 136 -10.98 -16.34 -2.14
N ILE A 137 -11.30 -17.60 -1.87
CA ILE A 137 -11.97 -18.47 -2.86
C ILE A 137 -13.37 -17.98 -3.16
N GLY A 138 -14.11 -17.55 -2.14
CA GLY A 138 -15.42 -16.93 -2.31
C GLY A 138 -15.36 -15.74 -3.26
N TYR A 139 -14.40 -14.83 -3.04
CA TYR A 139 -14.22 -13.63 -3.84
C TYR A 139 -13.97 -13.92 -5.33
N TYR A 140 -13.05 -14.84 -5.66
CA TYR A 140 -12.75 -15.20 -7.05
C TYR A 140 -13.76 -16.18 -7.68
N THR A 141 -14.72 -16.67 -6.90
CA THR A 141 -15.89 -17.40 -7.41
C THR A 141 -17.02 -16.43 -7.78
N SER A 142 -17.28 -15.44 -6.93
CA SER A 142 -18.52 -14.65 -6.99
C SER A 142 -18.34 -13.18 -7.35
N CYS A 143 -17.19 -12.58 -7.07
CA CYS A 143 -17.00 -11.13 -7.19
C CYS A 143 -16.09 -10.75 -8.36
N SER A 144 -14.95 -11.43 -8.51
CA SER A 144 -13.91 -10.99 -9.44
C SER A 144 -13.35 -12.13 -10.28
N ASP A 145 -12.82 -11.77 -11.44
CA ASP A 145 -12.13 -12.68 -12.35
C ASP A 145 -10.66 -12.86 -11.91
N LEU A 146 -10.18 -14.10 -11.92
CA LEU A 146 -8.78 -14.42 -11.60
C LEU A 146 -7.87 -14.17 -12.81
N LEU A 147 -8.36 -14.52 -14.00
CA LEU A 147 -7.77 -14.23 -15.31
C LEU A 147 -8.85 -13.55 -16.18
N LYS A 148 -8.48 -12.90 -17.28
CA LYS A 148 -9.42 -12.11 -18.11
C LYS A 148 -10.67 -12.92 -18.51
N ARG A 149 -11.84 -12.61 -17.93
CA ARG A 149 -13.11 -13.33 -18.17
C ARG A 149 -13.09 -14.80 -17.73
N GLU A 150 -12.33 -15.11 -16.68
CA GLU A 150 -12.11 -16.45 -16.14
C GLU A 150 -12.19 -16.43 -14.60
N ARG A 151 -13.28 -17.02 -14.07
CA ARG A 151 -13.55 -17.17 -12.63
C ARG A 151 -13.26 -18.58 -12.14
N LEU A 152 -13.26 -18.76 -10.82
CA LEU A 152 -13.30 -20.07 -10.19
C LEU A 152 -14.72 -20.64 -10.33
N ILE A 153 -14.85 -21.83 -10.92
CA ILE A 153 -16.17 -22.41 -11.25
C ILE A 153 -16.34 -23.79 -10.61
N HIS A 154 -15.38 -24.70 -10.82
CA HIS A 154 -15.53 -26.10 -10.44
C HIS A 154 -14.50 -26.50 -9.37
N PRO A 155 -14.86 -26.52 -8.08
CA PRO A 155 -13.97 -27.00 -7.03
C PRO A 155 -13.69 -28.50 -7.23
N VAL A 156 -12.42 -28.90 -7.14
CA VAL A 156 -12.00 -30.31 -7.20
C VAL A 156 -11.80 -30.82 -5.77
N PRO A 157 -12.57 -31.81 -5.29
CA PRO A 157 -12.46 -32.29 -3.91
C PRO A 157 -11.18 -33.11 -3.68
N PRO A 158 -10.59 -33.09 -2.47
CA PRO A 158 -9.56 -34.05 -2.08
C PRO A 158 -10.18 -35.47 -1.95
N PRO A 159 -9.39 -36.55 -2.15
CA PRO A 159 -9.87 -37.92 -2.04
C PRO A 159 -10.16 -38.33 -0.59
N GLU A 160 -9.47 -37.70 0.36
CA GLU A 160 -9.64 -37.92 1.79
C GLU A 160 -9.87 -36.58 2.49
N PRO A 161 -10.63 -36.56 3.61
CA PRO A 161 -10.79 -35.35 4.41
C PRO A 161 -9.44 -34.87 4.92
N VAL A 162 -9.11 -33.61 4.65
CA VAL A 162 -7.88 -32.98 5.13
C VAL A 162 -8.08 -32.57 6.59
N ASN A 163 -7.25 -33.09 7.50
CA ASN A 163 -7.23 -32.70 8.92
C ASN A 163 -5.89 -32.02 9.28
N ASP A 164 -5.70 -30.80 8.77
CA ASP A 164 -4.44 -30.04 8.96
C ASP A 164 -4.46 -29.11 10.18
N LYS A 165 -5.54 -29.08 10.97
CA LYS A 165 -5.69 -28.09 12.06
C LYS A 165 -4.95 -28.56 13.31
N LYS A 166 -3.65 -28.29 13.36
CA LYS A 166 -2.84 -28.47 14.57
C LYS A 166 -3.44 -27.68 15.72
N ARG A 167 -3.80 -28.38 16.79
CA ARG A 167 -4.36 -27.80 18.01
C ARG A 167 -3.34 -27.90 19.14
N VAL A 168 -3.25 -26.85 19.92
CA VAL A 168 -2.36 -26.80 21.10
C VAL A 168 -3.12 -26.29 22.31
N VAL A 169 -2.69 -26.67 23.50
CA VAL A 169 -3.29 -26.28 24.79
C VAL A 169 -2.26 -25.62 25.69
N ALA A 170 -2.63 -24.51 26.33
CA ALA A 170 -1.78 -23.81 27.29
C ALA A 170 -1.47 -24.67 28.51
N ILE A 171 -0.19 -24.84 28.80
CA ILE A 171 0.27 -25.51 30.01
C ILE A 171 0.61 -24.50 31.12
N LEU A 172 0.83 -23.24 30.77
CA LEU A 172 1.11 -22.12 31.66
C LEU A 172 0.29 -20.88 31.27
N PRO A 173 -0.04 -19.99 32.23
CA PRO A 173 -0.68 -18.71 31.92
C PRO A 173 0.33 -17.72 31.31
N TYR A 174 -0.17 -16.76 30.54
CA TYR A 174 0.66 -15.72 29.95
C TYR A 174 -0.11 -14.40 29.80
N THR A 175 0.59 -13.28 30.00
CA THR A 175 0.03 -11.93 29.82
C THR A 175 0.79 -11.25 28.70
N LYS A 176 0.07 -10.85 27.66
CA LYS A 176 0.65 -10.19 26.49
C LYS A 176 1.44 -8.94 26.83
N MET A 177 2.46 -8.67 26.04
CA MET A 177 3.14 -7.38 26.07
C MET A 177 2.25 -6.28 25.44
N PRO A 178 2.27 -5.04 25.98
CA PRO A 178 1.57 -3.93 25.36
C PRO A 178 2.10 -3.62 23.94
N ASP A 179 1.21 -3.19 23.06
CA ASP A 179 1.51 -2.79 21.67
C ASP A 179 2.12 -3.89 20.76
N THR A 180 2.02 -5.16 21.16
CA THR A 180 2.43 -6.32 20.34
C THR A 180 1.20 -7.11 19.88
N ASP A 181 1.43 -8.13 19.05
CA ASP A 181 0.39 -9.05 18.61
C ASP A 181 0.29 -10.31 19.49
N GLU A 182 0.88 -10.30 20.69
CA GLU A 182 0.82 -11.43 21.62
C GLU A 182 -0.57 -11.60 22.26
N LEU A 183 -0.96 -12.83 22.58
CA LEU A 183 -2.21 -13.13 23.27
C LEU A 183 -2.00 -13.32 24.78
N SER A 184 -2.95 -12.82 25.57
CA SER A 184 -3.04 -13.20 26.99
C SER A 184 -3.91 -14.44 27.12
N PHE A 185 -3.49 -15.40 27.94
CA PHE A 185 -4.20 -16.65 28.12
C PHE A 185 -3.97 -17.29 29.49
N GLN A 186 -4.86 -18.22 29.84
CA GLN A 186 -4.79 -19.00 31.06
C GLN A 186 -4.38 -20.44 30.73
N LYS A 187 -3.85 -21.15 31.73
CA LYS A 187 -3.60 -22.59 31.62
C LYS A 187 -4.90 -23.31 31.23
N GLY A 188 -4.82 -24.19 30.24
CA GLY A 188 -5.95 -24.94 29.68
C GLY A 188 -6.62 -24.28 28.48
N ASP A 189 -6.26 -23.04 28.12
CA ASP A 189 -6.76 -22.41 26.89
C ASP A 189 -6.29 -23.19 25.66
N ILE A 190 -7.20 -23.38 24.70
CA ILE A 190 -6.94 -24.12 23.47
C ILE A 190 -6.77 -23.15 22.31
N PHE A 191 -5.82 -23.44 21.43
CA PHE A 191 -5.50 -22.63 20.26
C PHE A 191 -5.45 -23.47 19.00
N PHE A 192 -5.88 -22.87 17.88
CA PHE A 192 -5.67 -23.41 16.54
C PHE A 192 -4.45 -22.75 15.94
N VAL A 193 -3.45 -23.55 15.57
CA VAL A 193 -2.19 -23.06 15.01
C VAL A 193 -2.37 -22.80 13.51
N HIS A 194 -2.04 -21.59 13.07
CA HIS A 194 -2.06 -21.20 11.65
C HIS A 194 -0.68 -21.24 11.02
N ASN A 195 0.32 -20.68 11.70
CA ASN A 195 1.68 -20.57 11.19
C ASN A 195 2.69 -20.77 12.33
N ASP A 196 3.78 -21.47 12.02
CA ASP A 196 5.01 -21.41 12.80
C ASP A 196 5.81 -20.21 12.30
N MET A 197 6.06 -19.24 13.19
CA MET A 197 6.74 -17.99 12.86
C MET A 197 8.26 -18.11 13.02
N GLY A 198 8.77 -19.27 13.44
CA GLY A 198 10.17 -19.48 13.82
C GLY A 198 10.48 -18.97 15.23
N ASP A 199 11.68 -19.29 15.72
CA ASP A 199 12.21 -18.86 17.03
C ASP A 199 11.28 -19.16 18.23
N GLY A 200 10.48 -20.23 18.12
CA GLY A 200 9.54 -20.67 19.15
C GLY A 200 8.21 -19.91 19.16
N TRP A 201 7.92 -19.05 18.19
CA TRP A 201 6.66 -18.32 18.11
C TRP A 201 5.66 -18.97 17.16
N LEU A 202 4.40 -19.05 17.59
CA LEU A 202 3.29 -19.55 16.80
C LEU A 202 2.25 -18.45 16.61
N TRP A 203 1.72 -18.33 15.39
CA TRP A 203 0.51 -17.55 15.13
C TRP A 203 -0.72 -18.44 15.27
N VAL A 204 -1.66 -18.03 16.11
CA VAL A 204 -2.80 -18.86 16.50
C VAL A 204 -4.11 -18.08 16.57
N THR A 205 -5.24 -18.81 16.54
CA THR A 205 -6.53 -18.31 17.04
C THR A 205 -6.84 -18.96 18.39
N ALA A 206 -7.12 -18.16 19.40
CA ALA A 206 -7.62 -18.63 20.69
C ALA A 206 -9.07 -19.12 20.55
N HIS A 207 -9.33 -20.40 20.84
CA HIS A 207 -10.68 -20.98 20.75
C HIS A 207 -11.68 -20.28 21.68
N ARG A 208 -11.20 -19.86 22.86
CA ARG A 208 -12.05 -19.22 23.88
C ARG A 208 -12.51 -17.82 23.49
N THR A 209 -11.62 -16.99 22.93
CA THR A 209 -11.90 -15.58 22.66
C THR A 209 -12.13 -15.26 21.19
N GLY A 210 -11.74 -16.15 20.28
CA GLY A 210 -11.69 -15.88 18.84
C GLY A 210 -10.53 -14.97 18.42
N GLU A 211 -9.75 -14.43 19.38
CA GLU A 211 -8.64 -13.53 19.08
C GLU A 211 -7.51 -14.25 18.36
N GLN A 212 -6.92 -13.58 17.37
CA GLN A 212 -5.71 -14.02 16.69
C GLN A 212 -4.48 -13.31 17.24
N GLY A 213 -3.37 -14.03 17.34
CA GLY A 213 -2.11 -13.45 17.77
C GLY A 213 -1.02 -14.47 18.02
N MET A 214 0.07 -14.01 18.63
CA MET A 214 1.25 -14.79 18.90
C MET A 214 1.21 -15.45 20.27
N ILE A 215 1.62 -16.72 20.31
CA ILE A 215 1.93 -17.45 21.54
C ILE A 215 3.29 -18.13 21.42
N PHE A 216 3.91 -18.45 22.55
CA PHE A 216 5.20 -19.14 22.57
C PHE A 216 5.01 -20.66 22.65
N ARG A 217 5.73 -21.40 21.82
CA ARG A 217 5.61 -22.85 21.65
C ARG A 217 5.80 -23.60 22.97
N ASP A 218 6.72 -23.16 23.82
CA ASP A 218 7.01 -23.83 25.09
C ASP A 218 5.98 -23.54 26.18
N LEU A 219 5.04 -22.60 25.95
CA LEU A 219 3.90 -22.35 26.85
C LEU A 219 2.70 -23.26 26.54
N VAL A 220 2.78 -24.07 25.50
CA VAL A 220 1.71 -24.95 25.04
C VAL A 220 2.19 -26.38 24.78
N ASP A 221 1.27 -27.33 24.80
CA ASP A 221 1.49 -28.71 24.34
C ASP A 221 0.54 -29.03 23.19
N ASP A 222 0.91 -30.01 22.37
CA ASP A 222 0.03 -30.50 21.31
C ASP A 222 -1.21 -31.18 21.92
N LEU A 223 -2.40 -30.81 21.45
CA LEU A 223 -3.67 -31.35 21.91
C LEU A 223 -4.02 -32.58 21.07
N ASP A 224 -4.41 -33.68 21.73
CA ASP A 224 -4.89 -34.89 21.06
C ASP A 224 -6.11 -34.57 20.18
N ASP A 225 -6.10 -35.08 18.96
CA ASP A 225 -7.13 -34.79 17.97
C ASP A 225 -8.53 -35.23 18.39
N ASN A 226 -8.62 -36.23 19.28
CA ASN A 226 -9.88 -36.76 19.80
C ASN A 226 -10.54 -35.85 20.84
N ILE A 227 -9.82 -34.86 21.39
CA ILE A 227 -10.36 -33.95 22.39
C ILE A 227 -11.16 -32.82 21.70
N ASP A 228 -12.44 -32.69 22.03
CA ASP A 228 -13.26 -31.57 21.54
C ASP A 228 -12.74 -30.25 22.13
N PRO A 229 -12.41 -29.24 21.30
CA PRO A 229 -11.87 -27.97 21.80
C PRO A 229 -12.83 -27.18 22.69
N ASN A 230 -14.14 -27.43 22.61
CA ASN A 230 -15.13 -26.82 23.51
C ASN A 230 -15.00 -27.34 24.94
N THR A 231 -14.15 -28.34 25.19
CA THR A 231 -13.79 -28.77 26.54
C THR A 231 -13.16 -27.65 27.38
N VAL A 232 -12.68 -26.56 26.78
CA VAL A 232 -12.24 -25.35 27.51
C VAL A 232 -13.37 -24.67 28.31
N PHE A 233 -14.63 -24.85 27.90
CA PHE A 233 -15.76 -24.18 28.55
C PHE A 233 -16.37 -25.04 29.66
N SER A 234 -16.46 -24.51 30.88
CA SER A 234 -16.97 -25.27 32.04
C SER A 234 -18.41 -25.78 31.87
N TRP A 235 -19.24 -25.09 31.07
CA TRP A 235 -20.63 -25.42 30.77
C TRP A 235 -20.82 -26.39 29.59
N PHE A 236 -19.75 -26.72 28.86
CA PHE A 236 -19.78 -27.74 27.82
C PHE A 236 -19.57 -29.12 28.45
N HIS A 237 -20.24 -30.17 28.00
CA HIS A 237 -20.11 -31.52 28.54
C HIS A 237 -19.97 -32.51 27.37
N PRO A 238 -18.76 -33.03 27.09
CA PRO A 238 -18.51 -33.84 25.89
C PRO A 238 -19.18 -35.22 25.95
N ASN A 239 -19.23 -35.83 27.14
CA ASN A 239 -19.59 -37.24 27.34
C ASN A 239 -20.89 -37.44 28.15
N VAL A 240 -21.54 -36.36 28.60
CA VAL A 240 -22.79 -36.41 29.39
C VAL A 240 -23.94 -36.78 28.46
N THR A 241 -24.72 -37.81 28.79
CA THR A 241 -25.93 -38.23 28.06
C THR A 241 -27.09 -37.25 28.22
N LYS A 242 -28.11 -37.38 27.37
CA LYS A 242 -29.34 -36.56 27.47
C LYS A 242 -30.03 -36.67 28.84
N SER A 243 -30.11 -37.87 29.43
CA SER A 243 -30.73 -38.08 30.74
C SER A 243 -29.91 -37.44 31.86
N GLU A 244 -28.60 -37.64 31.84
CA GLU A 244 -27.70 -37.04 32.84
C GLU A 244 -27.73 -35.50 32.77
N ALA A 245 -27.77 -34.93 31.55
CA ALA A 245 -27.92 -33.50 31.36
C ALA A 245 -29.21 -32.95 31.99
N VAL A 246 -30.32 -33.69 31.89
CA VAL A 246 -31.60 -33.35 32.52
C VAL A 246 -31.45 -33.35 34.04
N ASP A 247 -30.89 -34.41 34.61
CA ASP A 247 -30.71 -34.55 36.06
C ASP A 247 -29.82 -33.45 36.64
N MET A 248 -28.72 -33.12 35.93
CA MET A 248 -27.82 -32.03 36.31
C MET A 248 -28.52 -30.67 36.34
N LEU A 249 -29.40 -30.38 35.39
CA LEU A 249 -30.16 -29.13 35.31
C LEU A 249 -31.29 -29.06 36.34
N VAL A 250 -31.99 -30.17 36.60
CA VAL A 250 -32.99 -30.25 37.68
C VAL A 250 -32.33 -29.96 39.02
N LYS A 251 -31.16 -30.56 39.28
CA LYS A 251 -30.38 -30.32 40.49
C LYS A 251 -29.89 -28.87 40.61
N ALA A 252 -29.51 -28.24 39.51
CA ALA A 252 -29.03 -26.86 39.50
C ALA A 252 -30.15 -25.80 39.61
N GLY A 253 -31.40 -26.16 39.31
CA GLY A 253 -32.57 -25.27 39.44
C GLY A 253 -32.84 -24.38 38.20
N PRO A 254 -33.96 -23.63 38.18
CA PRO A 254 -34.39 -22.81 37.03
C PRO A 254 -33.36 -21.74 36.64
N GLY A 255 -33.25 -21.44 35.35
CA GLY A 255 -32.24 -20.53 34.80
C GLY A 255 -30.90 -21.20 34.51
N SER A 256 -30.74 -22.49 34.85
CA SER A 256 -29.52 -23.25 34.58
C SER A 256 -29.43 -23.77 33.14
N PHE A 257 -28.21 -23.86 32.60
CA PHE A 257 -27.96 -24.36 31.25
C PHE A 257 -26.66 -25.15 31.13
N LEU A 258 -26.60 -26.00 30.10
CA LEU A 258 -25.37 -26.68 29.66
C LEU A 258 -25.43 -26.99 28.17
N VAL A 259 -24.27 -27.22 27.55
CA VAL A 259 -24.16 -27.62 26.13
C VAL A 259 -23.46 -28.97 26.03
N ARG A 260 -23.92 -29.82 25.10
CA ARG A 260 -23.30 -31.11 24.80
C ARG A 260 -23.38 -31.44 23.30
N PRO A 261 -22.57 -32.38 22.78
CA PRO A 261 -22.76 -32.92 21.44
C PRO A 261 -24.19 -33.47 21.24
N SER A 262 -24.74 -33.35 20.03
CA SER A 262 -26.07 -33.86 19.71
C SER A 262 -26.04 -35.38 19.47
N ASP A 263 -26.93 -36.13 20.13
CA ASP A 263 -27.09 -37.57 19.86
C ASP A 263 -27.72 -37.84 18.49
N ASN A 264 -28.57 -36.91 18.03
CA ASN A 264 -29.41 -37.09 16.83
C ASN A 264 -28.81 -36.50 15.57
N SER A 265 -27.76 -35.68 15.69
CA SER A 265 -27.16 -34.96 14.56
C SER A 265 -25.64 -34.90 14.77
N PRO A 266 -24.90 -35.93 14.31
CA PRO A 266 -23.45 -35.98 14.48
C PRO A 266 -22.77 -34.71 13.97
N GLY A 267 -21.94 -34.09 14.80
CA GLY A 267 -21.24 -32.83 14.51
C GLY A 267 -21.97 -31.55 14.98
N ASP A 268 -23.27 -31.64 15.30
CA ASP A 268 -24.03 -30.54 15.90
C ASP A 268 -24.02 -30.61 17.44
N TYR A 269 -24.46 -29.52 18.06
CA TYR A 269 -24.54 -29.39 19.52
C TYR A 269 -25.98 -29.13 19.98
N SER A 270 -26.23 -29.41 21.25
CA SER A 270 -27.52 -29.19 21.90
C SER A 270 -27.32 -28.39 23.17
N LEU A 271 -27.93 -27.20 23.23
CA LEU A 271 -28.05 -26.38 24.43
C LEU A 271 -29.29 -26.80 25.20
N PHE A 272 -29.11 -27.25 26.43
CA PHE A 272 -30.19 -27.56 27.35
C PHE A 272 -30.34 -26.40 28.32
N PHE A 273 -31.57 -25.94 28.53
CA PHE A 273 -31.87 -24.79 29.36
C PHE A 273 -33.12 -25.03 30.20
N HIS A 274 -33.03 -24.78 31.50
CA HIS A 274 -34.11 -25.01 32.47
C HIS A 274 -34.96 -23.75 32.64
N ILE A 275 -36.20 -23.78 32.16
CA ILE A 275 -37.14 -22.66 32.14
C ILE A 275 -38.49 -23.12 32.72
N ASN A 276 -39.08 -22.38 33.66
CA ASN A 276 -40.42 -22.66 34.20
C ASN A 276 -40.62 -24.13 34.66
N ASN A 277 -39.64 -24.70 35.38
CA ASN A 277 -39.62 -26.12 35.77
C ASN A 277 -39.67 -27.14 34.60
N GLN A 278 -39.30 -26.71 33.39
CA GLN A 278 -39.17 -27.57 32.21
C GLN A 278 -37.81 -27.40 31.55
N ILE A 279 -37.28 -28.47 30.95
CA ILE A 279 -36.02 -28.42 30.22
C ILE A 279 -36.29 -28.30 28.73
N GLN A 280 -35.93 -27.15 28.18
CA GLN A 280 -35.96 -26.90 26.74
C GLN A 280 -34.61 -27.23 26.12
N ARG A 281 -34.66 -27.70 24.86
CA ARG A 281 -33.49 -28.10 24.08
C ARG A 281 -33.43 -27.28 22.81
N PHE A 282 -32.31 -26.61 22.60
CA PHE A 282 -32.05 -25.82 21.41
C PHE A 282 -30.93 -26.46 20.60
N ARG A 283 -31.14 -26.60 19.30
CA ARG A 283 -30.12 -27.11 18.38
C ARG A 283 -29.16 -25.98 18.01
N ILE A 284 -27.87 -26.29 18.06
CA ILE A 284 -26.80 -25.44 17.52
C ILE A 284 -26.16 -26.22 16.38
N GLU A 285 -26.34 -25.74 15.16
CA GLU A 285 -25.78 -26.38 13.96
C GLU A 285 -24.34 -25.93 13.73
N LYS A 286 -23.43 -26.87 13.41
CA LYS A 286 -22.06 -26.54 13.02
C LYS A 286 -21.94 -26.49 11.50
N LYS A 287 -21.60 -25.34 10.93
CA LYS A 287 -21.35 -25.18 9.47
C LYS A 287 -19.94 -24.63 9.23
N GLY A 288 -19.02 -25.50 8.85
CA GLY A 288 -17.60 -25.16 8.68
C GLY A 288 -16.99 -24.69 10.01
N VAL A 289 -16.49 -23.46 10.04
CA VAL A 289 -15.92 -22.82 11.23
C VAL A 289 -16.94 -22.00 12.04
N ARG A 290 -18.21 -21.94 11.62
CA ARG A 290 -19.26 -21.15 12.28
C ARG A 290 -20.34 -22.01 12.93
N TYR A 291 -21.00 -21.43 13.91
CA TYR A 291 -22.12 -22.03 14.65
C TYR A 291 -23.41 -21.28 14.33
N LEU A 292 -24.50 -22.00 14.11
CA LEU A 292 -25.80 -21.43 13.80
C LEU A 292 -26.83 -21.76 14.88
N MET A 293 -27.52 -20.74 15.34
CA MET A 293 -28.64 -20.89 16.28
C MET A 293 -29.63 -19.75 16.10
N GLY A 294 -30.93 -20.07 15.98
CA GLY A 294 -31.99 -19.06 15.84
C GLY A 294 -31.84 -18.15 14.61
N GLY A 295 -31.33 -18.67 13.49
CA GLY A 295 -31.10 -17.90 12.26
C GLY A 295 -29.88 -16.98 12.28
N ARG A 296 -29.07 -17.01 13.35
CA ARG A 296 -27.86 -16.20 13.51
C ARG A 296 -26.61 -17.07 13.38
N THR A 297 -25.50 -16.45 12.95
CA THR A 297 -24.17 -17.08 12.84
C THR A 297 -23.24 -16.56 13.93
N PHE A 298 -22.45 -17.46 14.51
CA PHE A 298 -21.51 -17.19 15.61
C PHE A 298 -20.14 -17.82 15.31
N GLU A 299 -19.09 -17.22 15.87
CA GLU A 299 -17.69 -17.66 15.67
C GLU A 299 -17.31 -18.86 16.55
N CYS A 300 -17.87 -18.95 17.76
CA CYS A 300 -17.66 -20.06 18.68
C CYS A 300 -18.93 -20.33 19.51
N LEU A 301 -18.99 -21.48 20.22
CA LEU A 301 -20.11 -21.78 21.11
C LEU A 301 -20.25 -20.75 22.25
N ASP A 302 -19.15 -20.19 22.75
CA ASP A 302 -19.21 -19.16 23.81
C ASP A 302 -19.85 -17.87 23.33
N ALA A 303 -19.68 -17.50 22.06
CA ALA A 303 -20.39 -16.37 21.46
C ALA A 303 -21.91 -16.61 21.41
N VAL A 304 -22.36 -17.85 21.18
CA VAL A 304 -23.77 -18.24 21.29
C VAL A 304 -24.25 -18.02 22.73
N ILE A 305 -23.52 -18.56 23.71
CA ILE A 305 -23.89 -18.46 25.13
C ILE A 305 -23.90 -17.01 25.61
N ASN A 306 -22.86 -16.23 25.32
CA ASN A 306 -22.76 -14.83 25.74
C ASN A 306 -23.82 -13.95 25.10
N ARG A 307 -24.27 -14.26 23.87
CA ARG A 307 -25.40 -13.59 23.24
C ARG A 307 -26.68 -13.84 24.04
N TYR A 308 -27.01 -15.11 24.31
CA TYR A 308 -28.24 -15.49 25.01
C TYR A 308 -28.20 -15.29 26.53
N ARG A 309 -27.05 -14.93 27.10
CA ARG A 309 -26.95 -14.34 28.45
C ARG A 309 -27.48 -12.91 28.50
N LYS A 310 -27.34 -12.16 27.40
CA LYS A 310 -27.73 -10.74 27.30
C LYS A 310 -29.10 -10.56 26.65
N GLU A 311 -29.40 -11.38 25.66
CA GLU A 311 -30.66 -11.36 24.91
C GLU A 311 -31.54 -12.55 25.27
N GLN A 312 -32.85 -12.36 25.17
CA GLN A 312 -33.82 -13.41 25.46
C GLN A 312 -33.68 -14.56 24.46
N ILE A 313 -33.52 -15.79 24.98
CA ILE A 313 -33.53 -17.01 24.16
C ILE A 313 -34.96 -17.51 23.95
N VAL A 314 -35.81 -17.29 24.95
CA VAL A 314 -37.26 -17.51 24.98
C VAL A 314 -37.87 -16.29 25.65
N GLU A 315 -39.11 -15.95 25.33
CA GLU A 315 -39.80 -14.79 25.89
C GLU A 315 -39.62 -14.69 27.42
N GLY A 316 -39.06 -13.57 27.87
CA GLY A 316 -38.81 -13.28 29.29
C GLY A 316 -37.60 -13.99 29.93
N HIS A 317 -36.84 -14.82 29.19
CA HIS A 317 -35.77 -15.64 29.78
C HIS A 317 -34.44 -15.51 29.04
N THR A 318 -33.36 -15.33 29.81
CA THR A 318 -31.97 -15.34 29.36
C THR A 318 -31.21 -16.48 30.02
N LEU A 319 -30.05 -16.88 29.47
CA LEU A 319 -29.17 -17.85 30.11
C LEU A 319 -28.55 -17.22 31.36
N ILE A 320 -28.69 -17.89 32.52
CA ILE A 320 -28.22 -17.34 33.80
C ILE A 320 -27.09 -18.23 34.35
N LEU A 321 -27.42 -19.44 34.79
CA LEU A 321 -26.52 -20.30 35.56
C LEU A 321 -25.87 -21.37 34.68
N ALA A 322 -24.56 -21.28 34.47
CA ALA A 322 -23.81 -22.34 33.80
C ALA A 322 -23.65 -23.56 34.72
N VAL A 323 -24.09 -24.74 34.29
CA VAL A 323 -23.81 -25.98 35.02
C VAL A 323 -22.40 -26.46 34.68
N GLY A 324 -21.49 -26.30 35.63
CA GLY A 324 -20.11 -26.72 35.50
C GLY A 324 -19.94 -28.25 35.48
N ARG A 325 -18.94 -28.73 34.75
CA ARG A 325 -18.43 -30.10 34.91
C ARG A 325 -17.87 -30.34 36.31
N SER A 326 -18.22 -31.48 36.92
CA SER A 326 -17.54 -31.97 38.12
C SER A 326 -16.20 -32.56 37.69
N MET A 327 -15.10 -32.11 38.29
CA MET A 327 -13.76 -32.64 38.01
C MET A 327 -13.64 -34.04 38.63
N THR A 328 -13.99 -35.09 37.91
CA THR A 328 -13.69 -36.48 38.28
C THR A 328 -12.69 -37.09 37.30
N GLU A 329 -11.69 -37.80 37.83
CA GLU A 329 -10.42 -38.23 37.21
C GLU A 329 -10.51 -39.16 35.97
N GLY A 330 -11.68 -39.36 35.36
CA GLY A 330 -11.90 -40.30 34.26
C GLY A 330 -12.26 -39.68 32.89
N ASP A 331 -12.51 -38.37 32.82
CA ASP A 331 -13.20 -37.77 31.67
C ASP A 331 -12.24 -37.08 30.68
N GLY A 332 -11.43 -37.86 29.93
CA GLY A 332 -10.74 -37.44 28.69
C GLY A 332 -9.98 -36.10 28.70
N THR A 333 -9.71 -35.54 29.87
CA THR A 333 -9.10 -34.24 30.07
C THR A 333 -7.61 -34.39 29.85
N PHE A 334 -7.02 -33.37 29.23
CA PHE A 334 -5.57 -33.24 29.12
C PHE A 334 -4.97 -33.42 30.53
N LYS A 335 -4.34 -34.58 30.77
CA LYS A 335 -3.62 -34.84 32.02
C LYS A 335 -2.50 -33.82 32.07
N SER A 336 -2.69 -32.76 32.85
CA SER A 336 -1.67 -31.74 33.00
C SER A 336 -0.44 -32.40 33.58
N LYS A 337 0.57 -32.67 32.74
CA LYS A 337 1.92 -32.96 33.22
C LYS A 337 2.29 -31.79 34.13
N GLU A 338 2.77 -32.07 35.34
CA GLU A 338 3.37 -31.01 36.15
C GLU A 338 4.44 -30.33 35.30
N VAL A 339 4.30 -29.02 35.10
CA VAL A 339 5.26 -28.24 34.31
C VAL A 339 6.49 -28.06 35.18
N GLN A 340 7.36 -29.06 35.19
CA GLN A 340 8.66 -28.97 35.81
C GLN A 340 9.45 -27.91 35.04
N HIS A 341 9.85 -26.83 35.71
CA HIS A 341 10.63 -25.70 35.17
C HIS A 341 9.88 -24.56 34.45
N ALA A 342 8.73 -24.12 34.95
CA ALA A 342 8.05 -22.92 34.44
C ALA A 342 8.97 -21.68 34.35
N GLU A 343 9.86 -21.48 35.32
CA GLU A 343 10.82 -20.36 35.31
C GLU A 343 11.80 -20.40 34.13
N LYS A 344 12.24 -21.59 33.71
CA LYS A 344 13.10 -21.75 32.54
C LYS A 344 12.38 -21.35 31.26
N ILE A 345 11.11 -21.75 31.11
CA ILE A 345 10.28 -21.40 29.94
C ILE A 345 10.13 -19.88 29.84
N TYR A 346 9.82 -19.18 30.94
CA TYR A 346 9.71 -17.72 30.93
C TYR A 346 11.08 -17.03 30.71
N ALA A 347 12.19 -17.62 31.14
CA ALA A 347 13.53 -17.12 30.86
C ALA A 347 13.86 -17.25 29.36
N THR A 348 13.61 -18.41 28.76
CA THR A 348 13.77 -18.64 27.31
C THR A 348 12.90 -17.70 26.49
N LEU A 349 11.64 -17.49 26.87
CA LEU A 349 10.75 -16.51 26.24
C LEU A 349 11.35 -15.10 26.26
N ARG A 350 11.93 -14.68 27.39
CA ARG A 350 12.55 -13.37 27.54
C ARG A 350 13.80 -13.24 26.67
N GLU A 351 14.63 -14.27 26.66
CA GLU A 351 15.82 -14.34 25.80
C GLU A 351 15.46 -14.33 24.31
N CYS A 352 14.46 -15.13 23.90
CA CYS A 352 13.94 -15.14 22.53
C CYS A 352 13.44 -13.77 22.09
N ARG A 353 12.82 -12.97 22.99
CA ARG A 353 12.42 -11.58 22.68
C ARG A 353 13.61 -10.66 22.44
N GLU A 354 14.60 -10.71 23.33
CA GLU A 354 15.81 -9.88 23.22
C GLU A 354 16.59 -10.24 21.95
N GLN A 355 16.67 -11.53 21.62
CA GLN A 355 17.28 -12.00 20.39
C GLN A 355 16.45 -11.68 19.15
N SER A 356 15.11 -11.74 19.19
CA SER A 356 14.23 -11.38 18.06
C SER A 356 14.37 -9.91 17.66
N GLY A 357 14.64 -9.01 18.61
CA GLY A 357 14.96 -7.60 18.33
C GLY A 357 16.28 -7.39 17.56
N VAL A 358 17.21 -8.35 17.65
CA VAL A 358 18.54 -8.31 17.02
C VAL A 358 18.61 -9.25 15.78
N LYS A 359 17.73 -10.26 15.68
CA LYS A 359 17.73 -11.35 14.68
C LYS A 359 16.61 -11.29 13.64
N LYS A 360 15.77 -10.24 13.58
CA LYS A 360 14.90 -9.97 12.41
C LYS A 360 15.68 -9.82 11.08
N ASN A 361 17.01 -9.90 11.10
CA ASN A 361 17.93 -9.51 10.03
C ASN A 361 18.07 -10.48 8.84
N LYS A 362 17.42 -11.65 8.79
CA LYS A 362 17.59 -12.52 7.62
C LYS A 362 16.77 -11.98 6.44
N GLY A 363 17.47 -11.41 5.46
CA GLY A 363 16.86 -10.87 4.25
C GLY A 363 16.41 -9.41 4.32
N ILE A 364 16.38 -8.76 5.50
CA ILE A 364 16.05 -7.33 5.57
C ILE A 364 17.14 -6.52 4.85
N LYS A 365 16.74 -5.73 3.87
CA LYS A 365 17.62 -4.80 3.13
C LYS A 365 17.46 -3.36 3.58
N MET A 366 16.26 -2.97 4.00
CA MET A 366 15.97 -1.61 4.42
C MET A 366 14.75 -1.60 5.34
N GLN A 367 14.72 -0.68 6.31
CA GLN A 367 13.55 -0.48 7.17
C GLN A 367 13.49 0.97 7.66
N GLY A 368 12.29 1.47 7.91
CA GLY A 368 12.08 2.87 8.32
C GLY A 368 10.66 3.34 8.07
N TYR A 369 10.35 4.58 8.46
CA TYR A 369 9.03 5.15 8.25
C TYR A 369 8.88 5.72 6.83
N LEU A 370 7.73 5.46 6.22
CA LEU A 370 7.24 6.14 5.02
C LEU A 370 5.78 6.52 5.25
N ASN A 371 5.32 7.57 4.58
CA ASN A 371 3.88 7.83 4.53
C ASN A 371 3.26 7.05 3.39
N LYS A 372 2.25 6.23 3.69
CA LYS A 372 1.37 5.60 2.70
C LYS A 372 0.11 6.43 2.56
N LYS A 373 -0.33 6.71 1.32
CA LYS A 373 -1.65 7.30 1.09
C LYS A 373 -2.73 6.24 1.36
N SER A 374 -3.70 6.58 2.20
CA SER A 374 -4.80 5.66 2.53
C SER A 374 -5.86 5.67 1.43
N GLU A 375 -6.23 4.49 0.93
CA GLU A 375 -7.34 4.34 -0.03
C GLU A 375 -8.70 4.72 0.58
N LYS A 376 -8.90 4.47 1.87
CA LYS A 376 -10.21 4.66 2.54
C LYS A 376 -10.56 6.13 2.79
N ASN A 377 -9.61 6.91 3.29
CA ASN A 377 -9.86 8.28 3.72
C ASN A 377 -8.96 9.31 3.03
N LYS A 378 -8.20 8.89 2.01
CA LYS A 378 -7.30 9.71 1.20
C LYS A 378 -6.19 10.45 1.97
N LYS A 379 -6.07 10.19 3.28
CA LYS A 379 -5.03 10.81 4.13
C LYS A 379 -3.74 10.01 4.05
N TRP A 380 -2.63 10.73 4.11
CA TRP A 380 -1.32 10.14 4.32
C TRP A 380 -1.17 9.65 5.76
N LYS A 381 -0.68 8.43 5.95
CA LYS A 381 -0.41 7.84 7.27
C LYS A 381 1.03 7.37 7.32
N SER A 382 1.75 7.78 8.36
CA SER A 382 3.08 7.23 8.66
C SER A 382 2.94 5.76 9.05
N MET A 383 3.69 4.90 8.38
CA MET A 383 3.75 3.46 8.62
C MET A 383 5.22 3.04 8.63
N TYR A 384 5.53 1.98 9.37
CA TYR A 384 6.87 1.41 9.42
C TYR A 384 7.02 0.36 8.32
N PHE A 385 7.92 0.60 7.36
CA PHE A 385 8.18 -0.29 6.24
C PHE A 385 9.41 -1.16 6.49
N VAL A 386 9.36 -2.39 6.01
CA VAL A 386 10.47 -3.36 6.05
C VAL A 386 10.60 -4.03 4.70
N LEU A 387 11.71 -3.79 4.01
CA LEU A 387 12.08 -4.41 2.76
C LEU A 387 12.81 -5.71 3.03
N VAL A 388 12.24 -6.83 2.59
CA VAL A 388 12.78 -8.18 2.79
C VAL A 388 13.05 -8.85 1.44
N VAL A 389 14.26 -9.39 1.30
CA VAL A 389 14.72 -10.15 0.15
C VAL A 389 15.20 -11.52 0.63
N ASP A 390 14.45 -12.57 0.30
CA ASP A 390 14.77 -13.95 0.66
C ASP A 390 14.74 -14.85 -0.59
N GLY A 391 15.92 -15.13 -1.16
CA GLY A 391 16.02 -15.84 -2.43
C GLY A 391 15.38 -15.04 -3.57
N THR A 392 14.33 -15.60 -4.18
CA THR A 392 13.53 -14.94 -5.24
C THR A 392 12.38 -14.11 -4.70
N ASP A 393 12.05 -14.25 -3.42
CA ASP A 393 10.90 -13.57 -2.80
C ASP A 393 11.34 -12.16 -2.36
N THR A 394 10.84 -11.12 -3.04
CA THR A 394 11.11 -9.70 -2.73
C THR A 394 9.83 -9.01 -2.27
N HIS A 395 9.74 -8.69 -0.98
CA HIS A 395 8.52 -8.13 -0.39
C HIS A 395 8.81 -6.84 0.37
N LEU A 396 7.90 -5.89 0.26
CA LEU A 396 7.88 -4.67 1.07
C LEU A 396 6.70 -4.74 2.05
N TYR A 397 6.98 -5.07 3.30
CA TYR A 397 5.99 -5.12 4.37
C TYR A 397 5.78 -3.75 4.98
N PHE A 398 4.56 -3.45 5.42
CA PHE A 398 4.29 -2.25 6.20
C PHE A 398 3.45 -2.53 7.44
N TYR A 399 3.83 -1.86 8.53
CA TYR A 399 3.30 -2.03 9.87
C TYR A 399 2.81 -0.71 10.42
N GLU A 400 1.87 -0.77 11.36
CA GLU A 400 1.42 0.40 12.11
C GLU A 400 2.56 0.99 12.96
N ASN A 401 3.43 0.13 13.49
CA ASN A 401 4.62 0.48 14.25
C ASN A 401 5.60 -0.72 14.24
N PRO A 402 6.89 -0.54 14.57
CA PRO A 402 7.91 -1.61 14.49
C PRO A 402 7.75 -2.74 15.52
N LYS A 403 6.90 -2.59 16.55
CA LYS A 403 6.64 -3.63 17.56
C LYS A 403 5.61 -4.66 17.09
N ARG A 404 4.85 -4.34 16.05
CA ARG A 404 3.92 -5.28 15.41
C ARG A 404 4.69 -6.39 14.70
N THR A 405 4.13 -7.59 14.75
CA THR A 405 4.56 -8.75 13.97
C THR A 405 3.62 -8.99 12.79
N LYS A 406 2.31 -8.72 12.95
CA LYS A 406 1.34 -8.77 11.86
C LYS A 406 1.45 -7.50 11.00
N PRO A 407 1.84 -7.62 9.71
CA PRO A 407 1.84 -6.48 8.82
C PRO A 407 0.41 -6.01 8.56
N LYS A 408 0.23 -4.70 8.32
CA LYS A 408 -1.03 -4.16 7.79
C LYS A 408 -1.23 -4.53 6.32
N GLY A 409 -0.14 -4.87 5.63
CA GLY A 409 -0.13 -5.38 4.28
C GLY A 409 1.30 -5.57 3.81
N LEU A 410 1.42 -6.11 2.60
CA LEU A 410 2.68 -6.32 1.91
C LEU A 410 2.52 -5.93 0.44
N ILE A 411 3.64 -5.65 -0.22
CA ILE A 411 3.71 -5.42 -1.67
C ILE A 411 4.74 -6.40 -2.20
N ASP A 412 4.36 -7.24 -3.17
CA ASP A 412 5.28 -8.15 -3.85
C ASP A 412 6.02 -7.39 -4.95
N LEU A 413 7.30 -7.09 -4.70
CA LEU A 413 8.11 -6.30 -5.62
C LEU A 413 8.45 -7.09 -6.89
N SER A 414 8.44 -8.42 -6.85
CA SER A 414 8.74 -9.26 -8.02
C SER A 414 7.72 -9.10 -9.15
N CYS A 415 6.57 -8.51 -8.87
CA CYS A 415 5.51 -8.16 -9.83
C CYS A 415 5.09 -6.68 -9.77
N ALA A 416 5.86 -5.82 -9.09
CA ALA A 416 5.61 -4.40 -8.99
C ALA A 416 6.53 -3.57 -9.90
N TYR A 417 6.02 -2.41 -10.29
CA TYR A 417 6.72 -1.38 -11.04
C TYR A 417 6.79 -0.11 -10.21
N LEU A 418 7.97 0.51 -10.14
CA LEU A 418 8.16 1.79 -9.44
C LEU A 418 8.10 2.93 -10.45
N TYR A 419 7.20 3.88 -10.19
CA TYR A 419 7.12 5.14 -10.93
C TYR A 419 7.36 6.30 -9.98
N GLN A 420 8.19 7.26 -10.40
CA GLN A 420 8.22 8.55 -9.73
C GLN A 420 6.91 9.28 -9.99
N VAL A 421 6.46 10.04 -8.99
CA VAL A 421 5.22 10.80 -9.04
C VAL A 421 5.60 12.26 -8.88
N HIS A 422 5.29 13.06 -9.88
CA HIS A 422 5.58 14.49 -9.86
C HIS A 422 4.83 15.17 -8.71
N ASP A 423 5.46 16.16 -8.09
CA ASP A 423 4.92 16.83 -6.90
C ASP A 423 3.53 17.44 -7.13
N SER A 424 3.21 17.82 -8.38
CA SER A 424 1.91 18.38 -8.75
C SER A 424 0.72 17.44 -8.55
N VAL A 425 0.96 16.13 -8.49
CA VAL A 425 -0.07 15.09 -8.31
C VAL A 425 -0.75 15.23 -6.95
N PHE A 426 0.04 15.37 -5.89
CA PHE A 426 -0.41 15.39 -4.51
C PHE A 426 -0.07 16.70 -3.78
N ASP A 427 0.47 17.68 -4.51
CA ASP A 427 1.02 18.91 -3.94
C ASP A 427 2.04 18.59 -2.81
N ARG A 428 2.80 17.49 -2.98
CA ARG A 428 3.68 16.91 -1.97
C ARG A 428 4.99 16.41 -2.58
N PRO A 429 6.15 16.81 -2.03
CA PRO A 429 7.43 16.44 -2.59
C PRO A 429 7.78 14.97 -2.39
N HIS A 430 8.60 14.46 -3.30
CA HIS A 430 9.26 13.15 -3.20
C HIS A 430 8.29 11.97 -3.11
N CYS A 431 7.16 12.08 -3.79
CA CYS A 431 6.21 10.98 -3.92
C CYS A 431 6.68 9.98 -4.98
N PHE A 432 6.41 8.70 -4.73
CA PHE A 432 6.57 7.64 -5.70
C PHE A 432 5.42 6.64 -5.55
N GLN A 433 5.18 5.84 -6.58
CA GLN A 433 4.14 4.82 -6.57
C GLN A 433 4.70 3.47 -6.95
N LEU A 434 4.16 2.44 -6.31
CA LEU A 434 4.37 1.04 -6.65
C LEU A 434 3.09 0.52 -7.27
N VAL A 435 3.18 0.10 -8.53
CA VAL A 435 2.08 -0.50 -9.29
C VAL A 435 2.33 -1.99 -9.39
N GLU A 436 1.64 -2.77 -8.57
CA GLU A 436 1.75 -4.22 -8.53
C GLU A 436 0.77 -4.84 -9.53
N ARG A 437 1.29 -5.64 -10.47
CA ARG A 437 0.55 -6.29 -11.57
C ARG A 437 0.73 -7.80 -11.51
N ALA A 438 0.40 -8.37 -10.35
CA ALA A 438 0.53 -9.80 -10.08
C ALA A 438 -0.48 -10.68 -10.85
N LEU A 439 -1.62 -10.11 -11.26
CA LEU A 439 -2.63 -10.79 -12.08
C LEU A 439 -2.90 -9.95 -13.35
N PRO A 440 -3.15 -10.57 -14.52
CA PRO A 440 -3.28 -9.85 -15.80
C PRO A 440 -4.37 -8.78 -15.85
N CYS A 441 -5.37 -8.86 -14.96
CA CYS A 441 -6.53 -7.96 -14.95
C CYS A 441 -6.61 -7.11 -13.68
N LEU A 442 -5.62 -7.21 -12.78
CA LEU A 442 -5.64 -6.50 -11.51
C LEU A 442 -4.31 -5.78 -11.33
N ALA A 443 -4.41 -4.47 -11.11
CA ALA A 443 -3.30 -3.65 -10.69
C ALA A 443 -3.64 -3.01 -9.35
N THR A 444 -2.74 -3.13 -8.38
CA THR A 444 -2.82 -2.46 -7.08
C THR A 444 -1.77 -1.35 -7.05
N THR A 445 -2.22 -0.11 -6.86
CA THR A 445 -1.33 1.05 -6.80
C THR A 445 -1.16 1.51 -5.36
N THR A 446 0.09 1.52 -4.88
CA THR A 446 0.44 2.07 -3.58
C THR A 446 1.26 3.34 -3.72
N TYR A 447 0.73 4.46 -3.24
CA TYR A 447 1.43 5.75 -3.20
C TYR A 447 2.19 5.91 -1.88
N LEU A 448 3.48 6.24 -2.00
CA LEU A 448 4.42 6.40 -0.90
C LEU A 448 5.12 7.75 -1.00
N CYS A 449 5.49 8.32 0.14
CA CYS A 449 6.44 9.41 0.20
C CYS A 449 7.30 9.27 1.45
N ALA A 450 8.58 9.65 1.38
CA ALA A 450 9.42 9.74 2.56
C ALA A 450 9.20 11.09 3.26
N ASN A 451 9.22 11.11 4.59
CA ASN A 451 9.25 12.37 5.33
C ASN A 451 10.66 12.96 5.27
N THR A 452 10.77 14.23 4.91
CA THR A 452 11.99 15.03 5.13
C THR A 452 12.26 15.29 6.62
N ALA A 453 11.25 15.09 7.48
CA ALA A 453 11.31 15.39 8.91
C ALA A 453 12.00 14.32 9.78
N ASP A 454 12.05 13.04 9.38
CA ASP A 454 12.67 11.99 10.21
C ASP A 454 14.19 12.16 10.36
N THR A 455 14.82 12.88 9.42
CA THR A 455 16.21 13.32 9.55
C THR A 455 16.42 14.46 10.54
N ALA A 456 15.38 15.17 10.99
CA ALA A 456 15.53 16.25 11.98
C ALA A 456 15.62 15.71 13.43
N GLN A 457 14.89 14.64 13.74
CA GLN A 457 14.84 14.07 15.10
C GLN A 457 16.08 13.22 15.41
N VAL A 458 16.52 12.39 14.46
CA VAL A 458 17.77 11.62 14.57
C VAL A 458 18.98 12.55 14.68
N ARG A 459 18.93 13.73 14.03
CA ARG A 459 19.98 14.75 14.08
C ARG A 459 20.02 15.51 15.41
N LEU A 460 18.87 15.75 16.06
CA LEU A 460 18.83 16.33 17.40
C LEU A 460 19.39 15.39 18.47
N ASP A 461 19.18 14.08 18.35
CA ASP A 461 19.74 13.10 19.29
C ASP A 461 21.24 12.83 19.06
N LEU A 462 21.71 12.88 17.81
CA LEU A 462 23.15 12.87 17.49
C LEU A 462 23.85 14.17 17.91
N CYS A 463 23.22 15.33 17.73
CA CYS A 463 23.75 16.61 18.23
C CYS A 463 23.78 16.67 19.76
N ARG A 464 22.78 16.10 20.46
CA ARG A 464 22.78 15.99 21.93
C ARG A 464 23.87 15.03 22.45
N LYS A 465 24.12 13.92 21.76
CA LYS A 465 25.25 13.03 22.09
C LYS A 465 26.61 13.66 21.80
N ALA A 466 26.72 14.51 20.78
CA ALA A 466 27.94 15.23 20.46
C ALA A 466 28.24 16.40 21.42
N THR A 467 27.23 16.97 22.09
CA THR A 467 27.42 18.05 23.08
C THR A 467 27.66 17.57 24.52
N LEU A 468 27.43 16.29 24.81
CA LEU A 468 27.62 15.71 26.14
C LEU A 468 28.97 14.98 26.33
N CYS A 469 29.83 14.96 25.30
CA CYS A 469 31.13 14.29 25.37
C CYS A 469 32.32 15.25 25.51
N ASP A 470 32.08 16.56 25.67
CA ASP A 470 33.12 17.58 25.70
C ASP A 470 33.09 18.38 27.01
N SER A 471 33.25 17.66 28.13
CA SER A 471 33.51 18.29 29.43
C SER A 471 34.27 17.33 30.37
N THR A 472 35.58 17.14 30.12
CA THR A 472 36.62 16.96 31.17
C THR A 472 38.03 16.96 30.56
N ASP A 473 38.76 18.08 30.76
CA ASP A 473 40.18 18.25 31.10
C ASP A 473 41.32 17.40 30.47
N GLN A 474 42.19 18.02 29.64
CA GLN A 474 43.57 18.49 29.98
C GLN A 474 44.51 18.68 28.74
N VAL A 475 44.96 19.93 28.59
CA VAL A 475 46.17 20.55 28.01
C VAL A 475 47.30 19.66 27.43
N THR A 476 47.66 19.85 26.14
CA THR A 476 49.04 20.13 25.64
C THR A 476 49.12 20.45 24.11
N GLN A 477 49.81 21.56 23.81
CA GLN A 477 50.43 22.16 22.59
C GLN A 477 50.26 21.59 21.13
N SER A 478 49.61 22.41 20.28
CA SER A 478 49.80 22.83 18.84
C SER A 478 50.67 22.08 17.78
N PRO A 479 50.51 22.30 16.44
CA PRO A 479 49.51 23.10 15.68
C PRO A 479 48.87 22.44 14.43
N GLU A 480 47.80 23.09 13.95
CA GLU A 480 47.28 23.16 12.57
C GLU A 480 46.78 21.89 11.85
N THR A 481 45.46 21.64 11.98
CA THR A 481 44.68 21.10 10.86
C THR A 481 43.35 21.83 10.78
N GLN A 482 43.05 22.27 9.55
CA GLN A 482 41.95 23.15 9.17
C GLN A 482 40.59 22.66 9.69
N ARG A 483 39.91 23.49 10.49
CA ARG A 483 38.49 23.33 10.79
C ARG A 483 37.70 23.68 9.54
N THR A 484 37.16 22.68 8.86
CA THR A 484 36.09 22.89 7.88
C THR A 484 34.77 23.17 8.61
N PRO A 485 34.05 24.27 8.32
CA PRO A 485 32.68 24.43 8.77
C PRO A 485 31.82 23.39 8.06
N VAL A 486 31.18 22.49 8.82
CA VAL A 486 30.28 21.48 8.27
C VAL A 486 28.97 22.16 7.88
N SER A 487 28.82 22.50 6.60
CA SER A 487 27.51 22.81 6.00
C SER A 487 26.71 21.51 5.83
N PRO A 488 25.38 21.52 6.00
CA PRO A 488 24.57 20.30 6.07
C PRO A 488 24.47 19.59 4.71
N PRO A 489 24.37 18.24 4.68
CA PRO A 489 24.12 17.51 3.45
C PRO A 489 22.71 17.85 2.91
N SER A 490 22.60 17.90 1.59
CA SER A 490 21.38 18.20 0.83
C SER A 490 20.18 17.36 1.29
N TYR A 491 19.03 18.01 1.44
CA TYR A 491 17.74 17.53 1.96
C TYR A 491 17.06 16.34 1.21
N LEU A 492 17.76 15.67 0.30
CA LEU A 492 17.23 14.67 -0.65
C LEU A 492 17.34 13.19 -0.19
N GLY A 493 18.00 12.90 0.94
CA GLY A 493 18.44 11.55 1.28
C GLY A 493 17.33 10.50 1.41
N CYS A 494 16.29 10.74 2.21
CA CYS A 494 15.43 9.63 2.65
C CYS A 494 14.57 9.00 1.54
N SER A 495 13.96 9.79 0.64
CA SER A 495 13.12 9.22 -0.44
C SER A 495 13.95 8.55 -1.53
N GLN A 496 15.07 9.17 -1.91
CA GLN A 496 15.94 8.65 -2.94
C GLN A 496 16.62 7.34 -2.49
N ASP A 497 16.94 7.20 -1.20
CA ASP A 497 17.46 5.96 -0.62
C ASP A 497 16.44 4.82 -0.76
N TRP A 498 15.17 5.08 -0.42
CA TRP A 498 14.09 4.09 -0.57
C TRP A 498 13.86 3.71 -2.04
N ILE A 499 13.80 4.69 -2.93
CA ILE A 499 13.66 4.43 -4.37
C ILE A 499 14.85 3.60 -4.88
N SER A 500 16.08 3.93 -4.49
CA SER A 500 17.29 3.22 -4.90
C SER A 500 17.36 1.79 -4.36
N ALA A 501 16.79 1.54 -3.18
CA ALA A 501 16.71 0.20 -2.59
C ALA A 501 15.58 -0.66 -3.21
N VAL A 502 14.43 -0.06 -3.52
CA VAL A 502 13.23 -0.77 -3.99
C VAL A 502 13.25 -0.97 -5.52
N LYS A 503 13.70 0.02 -6.29
CA LYS A 503 13.68 0.00 -7.77
C LYS A 503 14.39 -1.22 -8.38
N PRO A 504 15.57 -1.67 -7.90
CA PRO A 504 16.23 -2.85 -8.46
C PRO A 504 15.52 -4.18 -8.18
N LEU A 505 14.60 -4.19 -7.19
CA LEU A 505 13.86 -5.38 -6.74
C LEU A 505 12.46 -5.47 -7.34
N CYS A 506 11.98 -4.37 -7.93
CA CYS A 506 10.80 -4.33 -8.79
C CYS A 506 11.03 -5.21 -10.03
N VAL A 507 9.96 -5.54 -10.77
CA VAL A 507 10.07 -6.27 -12.04
C VAL A 507 11.18 -5.64 -12.87
N THR A 508 12.30 -6.34 -12.98
CA THR A 508 13.31 -6.03 -13.98
C THR A 508 12.65 -6.44 -15.26
N GLN A 509 12.10 -5.44 -15.95
CA GLN A 509 11.67 -5.62 -17.32
C GLN A 509 12.83 -6.28 -18.02
N GLN A 510 12.54 -7.41 -18.67
CA GLN A 510 13.48 -8.14 -19.51
C GLN A 510 13.87 -7.32 -20.76
N THR A 511 13.96 -6.00 -20.66
CA THR A 511 14.83 -5.23 -21.52
C THR A 511 16.23 -5.74 -21.26
N ARG A 512 16.74 -6.49 -22.25
CA ARG A 512 18.12 -6.93 -22.37
C ARG A 512 19.01 -5.89 -21.72
N SER A 513 19.62 -6.24 -20.58
CA SER A 513 20.73 -5.46 -20.03
C SER A 513 21.63 -5.09 -21.21
N PRO A 514 22.14 -3.84 -21.29
CA PRO A 514 23.03 -3.45 -22.37
C PRO A 514 24.06 -4.55 -22.57
N LYS A 515 24.34 -4.94 -23.82
CA LYS A 515 25.29 -6.02 -24.13
C LYS A 515 26.68 -5.79 -23.49
N VAL A 516 26.93 -4.57 -23.04
CA VAL A 516 28.11 -4.13 -22.29
C VAL A 516 27.75 -4.00 -20.80
N GLN A 517 28.41 -4.80 -19.95
CA GLN A 517 28.25 -4.70 -18.50
C GLN A 517 28.62 -3.30 -17.99
N ARG A 518 27.90 -2.80 -16.97
CA ARG A 518 28.10 -1.52 -16.26
C ARG A 518 27.54 -0.23 -16.91
N LEU A 519 26.87 -0.28 -18.07
CA LEU A 519 26.14 0.88 -18.60
C LEU A 519 24.79 1.07 -17.90
N ARG A 520 24.42 2.31 -17.59
CA ARG A 520 23.09 2.71 -17.07
C ARG A 520 22.30 3.41 -18.18
N GLU A 521 21.07 3.01 -18.41
CA GLU A 521 20.16 3.73 -19.31
C GLU A 521 19.52 4.91 -18.57
N LEU A 522 19.62 6.11 -19.14
CA LEU A 522 18.90 7.30 -18.69
C LEU A 522 17.78 7.59 -19.67
N ARG A 523 16.55 7.49 -19.18
CA ARG A 523 15.34 7.87 -19.91
C ARG A 523 14.68 9.04 -19.20
N CYS A 524 14.60 10.19 -19.85
CA CYS A 524 13.97 11.39 -19.28
C CYS A 524 12.99 11.99 -20.29
N LEU A 525 11.77 12.28 -19.83
CA LEU A 525 10.76 12.97 -20.62
C LEU A 525 10.50 14.35 -20.01
N HIS A 526 10.90 15.39 -20.75
CA HIS A 526 10.49 16.76 -20.49
C HIS A 526 9.19 17.02 -21.26
N LEU A 527 8.14 17.34 -20.52
CA LEU A 527 6.81 17.59 -21.07
C LEU A 527 6.32 18.95 -20.60
N HIS A 528 6.13 19.88 -21.53
CA HIS A 528 5.57 21.20 -21.25
C HIS A 528 4.20 21.31 -21.89
N ILE A 529 3.16 21.36 -21.05
CA ILE A 529 1.76 21.53 -21.47
C ILE A 529 1.47 23.03 -21.54
N LEU A 530 1.33 23.54 -22.75
CA LEU A 530 1.20 24.97 -23.01
C LEU A 530 -0.27 25.39 -22.91
N ASP A 531 -1.07 25.04 -23.90
CA ASP A 531 -2.46 25.50 -24.03
C ASP A 531 -3.32 24.50 -24.82
N ALA A 532 -4.64 24.60 -24.67
CA ALA A 532 -5.59 23.86 -25.50
C ALA A 532 -6.39 24.81 -26.39
N HIS A 533 -6.72 24.34 -27.58
CA HIS A 533 -7.52 25.07 -28.55
C HIS A 533 -8.78 24.30 -28.93
N ARG A 534 -9.91 25.02 -29.04
CA ARG A 534 -11.23 24.46 -29.42
C ARG A 534 -11.73 23.36 -28.47
N LEU A 535 -11.37 23.43 -27.19
CA LEU A 535 -11.95 22.54 -26.17
C LEU A 535 -13.41 22.95 -25.92
N PRO A 536 -14.38 22.01 -25.87
CA PRO A 536 -15.79 22.35 -25.74
C PRO A 536 -16.12 22.86 -24.33
N TYR A 537 -16.04 24.19 -24.13
CA TYR A 537 -16.24 24.85 -22.82
C TYR A 537 -17.54 24.47 -22.08
N LYS A 538 -18.62 24.21 -22.82
CA LYS A 538 -19.90 23.78 -22.23
C LYS A 538 -19.82 22.39 -21.58
N LEU A 539 -18.95 21.52 -22.10
CA LEU A 539 -18.73 20.17 -21.59
C LEU A 539 -17.58 20.15 -20.57
N VAL A 540 -16.56 20.99 -20.77
CA VAL A 540 -15.34 21.05 -19.95
C VAL A 540 -15.08 22.48 -19.47
N PRO A 541 -15.90 23.02 -18.54
CA PRO A 541 -15.74 24.38 -18.05
C PRO A 541 -14.52 24.57 -17.13
N ASN A 542 -14.05 23.50 -16.48
CA ASN A 542 -12.93 23.53 -15.54
C ASN A 542 -11.86 22.47 -15.92
N PRO A 543 -11.16 22.64 -17.05
CA PRO A 543 -10.21 21.64 -17.54
C PRO A 543 -8.93 21.57 -16.71
N PHE A 544 -8.41 20.35 -16.55
CA PHE A 544 -7.03 20.06 -16.16
C PHE A 544 -6.54 18.82 -16.90
N CYS A 545 -5.23 18.63 -16.95
CA CYS A 545 -4.61 17.51 -17.64
C CYS A 545 -3.96 16.56 -16.63
N ILE A 546 -4.00 15.27 -16.94
CA ILE A 546 -3.23 14.22 -16.28
C ILE A 546 -2.26 13.63 -17.30
N VAL A 547 -1.00 13.46 -16.88
CA VAL A 547 0.04 12.79 -17.67
C VAL A 547 0.20 11.38 -17.14
N SER A 548 0.20 10.38 -18.03
CA SER A 548 0.33 8.97 -17.72
C SER A 548 1.44 8.31 -18.53
N LEU A 549 2.23 7.44 -17.91
CA LEU A 549 3.23 6.58 -18.55
C LEU A 549 2.68 5.15 -18.60
N ASN A 550 2.45 4.58 -19.80
CA ASN A 550 1.75 3.29 -19.96
C ASN A 550 0.45 3.19 -19.12
N GLN A 551 -0.37 4.24 -19.13
CA GLN A 551 -1.61 4.39 -18.33
C GLN A 551 -1.40 4.53 -16.81
N VAL A 552 -0.15 4.57 -16.33
CA VAL A 552 0.17 4.91 -14.94
C VAL A 552 0.30 6.41 -14.83
N LYS A 553 -0.64 7.03 -14.14
CA LYS A 553 -0.73 8.47 -13.99
C LYS A 553 0.40 9.02 -13.09
N VAL A 554 1.18 10.00 -13.55
CA VAL A 554 2.44 10.47 -12.91
C VAL A 554 2.52 11.99 -12.70
N ALA A 555 1.76 12.79 -13.43
CA ALA A 555 1.72 14.24 -13.24
C ALA A 555 0.33 14.79 -13.50
N ARG A 556 0.03 15.98 -12.97
CA ARG A 556 -1.18 16.74 -13.32
C ARG A 556 -0.90 18.23 -13.43
N THR A 557 -1.73 18.92 -14.21
CA THR A 557 -1.74 20.39 -14.27
C THR A 557 -2.73 21.00 -13.27
N LYS A 558 -2.68 22.32 -13.09
CA LYS A 558 -3.71 23.06 -12.37
C LYS A 558 -5.01 23.15 -13.17
N VAL A 559 -6.11 23.30 -12.45
CA VAL A 559 -7.43 23.52 -13.04
C VAL A 559 -7.49 24.93 -13.61
N LYS A 560 -7.85 25.03 -14.89
CA LYS A 560 -8.06 26.30 -15.58
C LYS A 560 -9.55 26.50 -15.86
N THR A 561 -9.91 27.68 -16.35
CA THR A 561 -11.28 28.03 -16.73
C THR A 561 -11.25 28.84 -18.03
N GLY A 562 -12.32 28.76 -18.82
CA GLY A 562 -12.43 29.45 -20.11
C GLY A 562 -12.32 28.51 -21.31
N PRO A 563 -12.59 29.02 -22.54
CA PRO A 563 -12.68 28.21 -23.75
C PRO A 563 -11.34 27.73 -24.31
N ASP A 564 -10.26 28.49 -24.14
CA ASP A 564 -8.90 28.16 -24.58
C ASP A 564 -7.97 28.24 -23.36
N PRO A 565 -7.94 27.20 -22.51
CA PRO A 565 -7.16 27.21 -21.27
C PRO A 565 -5.65 27.20 -21.57
N VAL A 566 -4.91 28.04 -20.85
CA VAL A 566 -3.43 28.09 -20.88
C VAL A 566 -2.90 27.59 -19.54
N TRP A 567 -2.11 26.52 -19.57
CA TRP A 567 -1.44 25.97 -18.40
C TRP A 567 -0.05 26.58 -18.21
N ASP A 568 0.79 26.48 -19.25
CA ASP A 568 2.22 26.86 -19.21
C ASP A 568 2.94 26.15 -18.04
N GLU A 569 2.76 24.83 -17.97
CA GLU A 569 3.27 23.98 -16.89
C GLU A 569 4.22 22.90 -17.42
N GLU A 570 5.45 22.88 -16.88
CA GLU A 570 6.51 21.93 -17.23
C GLU A 570 6.58 20.77 -16.23
N PHE A 571 6.78 19.57 -16.76
CA PHE A 571 6.97 18.33 -16.03
C PHE A 571 8.26 17.65 -16.50
N ILE A 572 9.19 17.45 -15.57
CA ILE A 572 10.42 16.68 -15.82
C ILE A 572 10.23 15.31 -15.19
N LEU A 573 10.09 14.30 -16.04
CA LEU A 573 9.92 12.90 -15.64
C LEU A 573 11.24 12.17 -15.87
N ASP A 574 12.08 12.17 -14.84
CA ASP A 574 13.36 11.48 -14.85
C ASP A 574 13.19 9.96 -14.67
N ASP A 575 14.20 9.21 -15.10
CA ASP A 575 14.34 7.78 -14.78
C ASP A 575 13.15 6.90 -15.24
N VAL A 576 12.53 7.27 -16.37
CA VAL A 576 11.38 6.58 -16.98
C VAL A 576 11.69 5.08 -17.17
N PRO A 577 10.87 4.14 -16.66
CA PRO A 577 11.14 2.70 -16.76
C PRO A 577 11.24 2.22 -18.22
N PRO A 578 12.17 1.31 -18.59
CA PRO A 578 12.40 0.83 -19.98
C PRO A 578 11.18 0.28 -20.76
N ASP A 579 10.16 -0.24 -20.09
CA ASP A 579 8.92 -0.76 -20.67
C ASP A 579 7.91 0.33 -20.98
N VAL A 580 8.13 1.56 -20.50
CA VAL A 580 7.30 2.68 -20.85
C VAL A 580 7.56 2.98 -22.31
N LEU A 581 6.58 2.66 -23.15
CA LEU A 581 6.65 2.88 -24.59
C LEU A 581 5.86 4.12 -24.99
N THR A 582 4.90 4.53 -24.16
CA THR A 582 3.97 5.61 -24.47
C THR A 582 3.80 6.52 -23.26
N PHE A 583 3.54 7.80 -23.55
CA PHE A 583 2.88 8.69 -22.60
C PHE A 583 1.51 9.08 -23.14
N THR A 584 0.55 9.28 -22.23
CA THR A 584 -0.81 9.71 -22.55
C THR A 584 -1.09 10.98 -21.77
N VAL A 585 -1.70 11.97 -22.42
CA VAL A 585 -2.22 13.15 -21.74
C VAL A 585 -3.73 13.13 -21.85
N THR A 586 -4.37 13.08 -20.68
CA THR A 586 -5.81 12.94 -20.54
C THR A 586 -6.37 14.23 -19.95
N VAL A 587 -7.35 14.83 -20.64
CA VAL A 587 -8.09 16.01 -20.20
C VAL A 587 -9.27 15.58 -19.33
N TYR A 588 -9.32 16.15 -18.14
CA TYR A 588 -10.39 15.98 -17.16
C TYR A 588 -11.14 17.29 -16.96
N ASN A 589 -12.41 17.18 -16.58
CA ASN A 589 -13.20 18.31 -16.09
C ASN A 589 -13.38 18.19 -14.57
N LYS A 590 -13.02 19.25 -13.84
CA LYS A 590 -13.23 19.30 -12.39
C LYS A 590 -14.70 19.48 -12.04
N GLY A 591 -15.23 18.54 -11.26
CA GLY A 591 -16.58 18.59 -10.72
C GLY A 591 -16.67 19.56 -9.54
N LYS A 592 -17.72 20.38 -9.48
CA LYS A 592 -17.96 21.27 -8.31
C LYS A 592 -18.45 20.50 -7.08
N ARG A 593 -19.30 19.49 -7.31
CA ARG A 593 -19.93 18.62 -6.29
C ARG A 593 -20.03 17.16 -6.76
N SER A 594 -19.46 16.86 -7.92
CA SER A 594 -19.44 15.55 -8.56
C SER A 594 -18.00 15.06 -8.65
N LYS A 595 -17.80 13.77 -8.89
CA LYS A 595 -16.48 13.26 -9.27
C LYS A 595 -15.99 13.98 -10.54
N ASP A 596 -14.67 14.07 -10.65
CA ASP A 596 -14.04 14.56 -11.86
C ASP A 596 -14.29 13.59 -12.99
N THR A 597 -14.57 14.14 -14.17
CA THR A 597 -14.91 13.34 -15.34
C THR A 597 -13.76 13.39 -16.31
N GLU A 598 -13.29 12.23 -16.70
CA GLU A 598 -12.41 12.10 -17.85
C GLU A 598 -13.18 12.44 -19.12
N VAL A 599 -12.52 13.09 -20.08
CA VAL A 599 -13.23 13.66 -21.23
C VAL A 599 -12.60 13.27 -22.55
N ALA A 600 -11.31 13.51 -22.70
CA ALA A 600 -10.59 13.25 -23.94
C ALA A 600 -9.11 13.00 -23.66
N GLU A 601 -8.43 12.30 -24.55
CA GLU A 601 -7.01 11.99 -24.42
C GLU A 601 -6.31 11.93 -25.77
N PHE A 602 -4.98 11.90 -25.72
CA PHE A 602 -4.15 11.42 -26.82
C PHE A 602 -2.94 10.68 -26.25
N THR A 603 -2.39 9.78 -27.06
CA THR A 603 -1.22 8.96 -26.70
C THR A 603 -0.12 9.18 -27.71
N VAL A 604 1.12 9.31 -27.22
CA VAL A 604 2.32 9.45 -28.03
C VAL A 604 3.28 8.31 -27.71
N GLU A 605 3.80 7.68 -28.75
CA GLU A 605 4.86 6.68 -28.62
C GLU A 605 6.22 7.37 -28.46
N LEU A 606 6.94 7.03 -27.39
CA LEU A 606 8.27 7.59 -27.10
C LEU A 606 9.29 7.26 -28.19
N GLY A 607 9.11 6.14 -28.90
CA GLY A 607 9.97 5.74 -30.01
C GLY A 607 9.85 6.63 -31.25
N ASN A 608 8.80 7.45 -31.35
CA ASN A 608 8.60 8.39 -32.46
C ASN A 608 9.25 9.77 -32.19
N LEU A 609 9.75 10.00 -30.98
CA LEU A 609 10.46 11.24 -30.62
C LEU A 609 11.94 11.09 -30.96
N THR A 610 12.52 12.13 -31.58
CA THR A 610 13.96 12.18 -31.83
C THR A 610 14.72 12.40 -30.52
N ASN A 611 15.76 11.60 -30.26
CA ASN A 611 16.51 11.66 -29.02
C ASN A 611 17.17 13.05 -28.81
N GLY A 612 16.81 13.71 -27.71
CA GLY A 612 17.38 14.99 -27.28
C GLY A 612 16.82 16.24 -27.98
N ASP A 613 16.11 16.08 -29.09
CA ASP A 613 15.50 17.20 -29.81
C ASP A 613 14.23 17.68 -29.09
N GLU A 614 14.03 19.00 -29.12
CA GLU A 614 12.81 19.62 -28.63
C GLU A 614 11.84 19.84 -29.79
N THR A 615 10.62 19.36 -29.62
CA THR A 615 9.53 19.50 -30.59
C THR A 615 8.38 20.26 -29.94
N GLU A 616 7.68 21.10 -30.70
CA GLU A 616 6.50 21.82 -30.24
C GLU A 616 5.38 21.66 -31.25
N ASP A 617 4.35 20.89 -30.89
CA ASP A 617 3.33 20.42 -31.82
C ASP A 617 1.92 20.47 -31.22
N TRP A 618 0.93 20.45 -32.10
CA TRP A 618 -0.49 20.33 -31.76
C TRP A 618 -0.96 18.89 -31.86
N TYR A 619 -1.49 18.36 -30.76
CA TYR A 619 -1.97 16.99 -30.64
C TYR A 619 -3.50 16.98 -30.61
N PRO A 620 -4.19 16.36 -31.59
CA PRO A 620 -5.64 16.28 -31.61
C PRO A 620 -6.17 15.37 -30.50
N LEU A 621 -7.22 15.81 -29.80
CA LEU A 621 -7.84 15.07 -28.70
C LEU A 621 -8.88 14.07 -29.21
N SER A 622 -8.83 12.86 -28.68
CA SER A 622 -9.84 11.80 -28.89
C SER A 622 -10.74 11.73 -27.67
N GLY A 623 -12.03 12.05 -27.81
CA GLY A 623 -12.97 12.01 -26.69
C GLY A 623 -13.47 10.62 -26.36
N ILE A 624 -13.81 10.42 -25.08
CA ILE A 624 -14.37 9.17 -24.56
C ILE A 624 -15.78 8.92 -25.12
N THR A 625 -16.52 9.98 -25.42
CA THR A 625 -17.80 9.89 -26.13
C THR A 625 -17.61 10.35 -27.58
N PRO A 626 -18.25 9.67 -28.56
CA PRO A 626 -18.13 10.00 -29.98
C PRO A 626 -18.85 11.31 -30.36
N ILE A 627 -19.24 12.13 -29.39
CA ILE A 627 -20.08 13.31 -29.57
C ILE A 627 -19.18 14.55 -29.63
N GLY A 628 -18.86 14.99 -30.84
CA GLY A 628 -18.24 16.30 -31.11
C GLY A 628 -16.73 16.28 -31.38
N GLU A 629 -16.22 17.44 -31.79
CA GLU A 629 -14.78 17.71 -31.92
C GLU A 629 -14.22 18.17 -30.56
N TRP A 630 -13.15 17.52 -30.09
CA TRP A 630 -12.58 17.75 -28.76
C TRP A 630 -11.42 18.75 -28.75
N GLY A 631 -11.07 19.30 -29.90
CA GLY A 631 -9.97 20.25 -30.04
C GLY A 631 -8.59 19.60 -30.04
N SER A 632 -7.57 20.38 -29.70
CA SER A 632 -6.18 19.94 -29.67
C SER A 632 -5.45 20.54 -28.45
N LEU A 633 -4.43 19.85 -27.97
CA LEU A 633 -3.51 20.32 -26.94
C LEU A 633 -2.16 20.65 -27.59
N ARG A 634 -1.56 21.79 -27.25
CA ARG A 634 -0.22 22.16 -27.68
C ARG A 634 0.79 21.74 -26.62
N LEU A 635 1.80 20.98 -27.04
CA LEU A 635 2.84 20.51 -26.14
C LEU A 635 4.20 20.80 -26.72
N ARG A 636 5.13 21.14 -25.83
CA ARG A 636 6.56 21.09 -26.12
C ARG A 636 7.15 19.87 -25.42
N THR A 637 7.82 19.00 -26.18
CA THR A 637 8.33 17.72 -25.70
C THR A 637 9.81 17.57 -26.04
N ARG A 638 10.57 17.02 -25.10
CA ARG A 638 11.95 16.59 -25.31
C ARG A 638 12.15 15.27 -24.59
N TYR A 639 12.59 14.25 -25.32
CA TYR A 639 12.81 12.92 -24.78
C TYR A 639 14.28 12.53 -24.93
N LEU A 640 14.91 12.21 -23.80
CA LEU A 640 16.30 11.76 -23.71
C LEU A 640 16.33 10.26 -23.40
N HIS A 641 17.10 9.52 -24.17
CA HIS A 641 17.35 8.09 -24.05
C HIS A 641 18.83 7.83 -24.35
N ASP A 642 19.64 7.99 -23.30
CA ASP A 642 21.10 7.89 -23.39
C ASP A 642 21.65 6.75 -22.55
N LEU A 643 22.81 6.22 -22.96
CA LEU A 643 23.57 5.27 -22.17
C LEU A 643 24.67 6.02 -21.40
N ILE A 644 24.58 5.97 -20.08
CA ILE A 644 25.55 6.53 -19.15
C ILE A 644 26.57 5.46 -18.78
N MET A 645 27.85 5.80 -18.90
CA MET A 645 28.96 4.94 -18.48
C MET A 645 29.16 4.99 -16.95
N PRO A 646 29.93 4.08 -16.35
CA PRO A 646 30.39 4.25 -14.98
C PRO A 646 31.14 5.57 -14.79
N GLN A 647 31.08 6.14 -13.58
CA GLN A 647 31.71 7.44 -13.28
C GLN A 647 33.21 7.46 -13.63
N GLU A 648 33.90 6.33 -13.48
CA GLU A 648 35.34 6.24 -13.73
C GLU A 648 35.71 6.49 -15.21
N GLU A 649 34.80 6.20 -16.14
CA GLU A 649 35.01 6.47 -17.57
C GLU A 649 34.95 7.97 -17.89
N TYR A 650 34.30 8.76 -17.04
CA TYR A 650 34.22 10.22 -17.18
C TYR A 650 35.36 10.96 -16.46
N SER A 651 36.22 10.27 -15.71
CA SER A 651 37.30 10.89 -14.93
C SER A 651 38.25 11.78 -15.75
N PRO A 652 38.67 11.43 -16.99
CA PRO A 652 39.51 12.32 -17.80
C PRO A 652 38.81 13.65 -18.14
N MET A 653 37.53 13.61 -18.53
CA MET A 653 36.75 14.80 -18.82
C MET A 653 36.51 15.64 -17.55
N GLN A 654 36.24 14.96 -16.43
CA GLN A 654 36.09 15.60 -15.13
C GLN A 654 37.37 16.36 -14.73
N GLN A 655 38.55 15.76 -14.89
CA GLN A 655 39.83 16.42 -14.62
C GLN A 655 40.04 17.67 -15.48
N LEU A 656 39.69 17.61 -16.77
CA LEU A 656 39.78 18.75 -17.68
C LEU A 656 38.82 19.90 -17.31
N ILE A 657 37.58 19.58 -16.91
CA ILE A 657 36.59 20.59 -16.50
C ILE A 657 36.97 21.24 -15.17
N LEU A 658 37.52 20.44 -14.24
CA LEU A 658 37.89 20.87 -12.89
C LEU A 658 39.29 21.49 -12.80
N ASP A 659 40.00 21.59 -13.93
CA ASP A 659 41.31 22.20 -13.99
C ASP A 659 41.25 23.66 -13.48
N PRO A 660 42.15 24.08 -12.57
CA PRO A 660 42.12 25.43 -12.00
C PRO A 660 42.21 26.56 -13.03
N SER A 661 42.77 26.31 -14.21
CA SER A 661 42.84 27.31 -15.28
C SER A 661 41.46 27.61 -15.88
N LEU A 662 40.49 26.69 -15.76
CA LEU A 662 39.16 26.74 -16.37
C LEU A 662 39.18 26.97 -17.89
N GLU A 663 40.27 26.64 -18.59
CA GLU A 663 40.40 26.82 -20.04
C GLU A 663 39.28 26.12 -20.82
N VAL A 664 38.98 24.87 -20.47
CA VAL A 664 37.89 24.10 -21.09
C VAL A 664 36.53 24.72 -20.81
N VAL A 665 36.31 25.22 -19.58
CA VAL A 665 35.05 25.88 -19.23
C VAL A 665 34.86 27.17 -20.04
N ARG A 666 35.91 27.96 -20.24
CA ARG A 666 35.87 29.16 -21.10
C ARG A 666 35.59 28.80 -22.56
N ALA A 667 36.27 27.78 -23.10
CA ALA A 667 36.01 27.32 -24.45
C ALA A 667 34.57 26.82 -24.64
N LEU A 668 34.02 26.08 -23.66
CA LEU A 668 32.61 25.67 -23.67
C LEU A 668 31.66 26.86 -23.59
N ALA A 669 31.99 27.90 -22.83
CA ALA A 669 31.20 29.12 -22.75
C ALA A 669 31.06 29.82 -24.13
N ASP A 670 32.14 29.82 -24.91
CA ASP A 670 32.17 30.40 -26.25
C ASP A 670 31.38 29.57 -27.26
N ILE A 671 31.52 28.24 -27.21
CA ILE A 671 30.84 27.31 -28.13
C ILE A 671 29.33 27.26 -27.82
N CYS A 672 28.95 27.11 -26.54
CA CYS A 672 27.57 26.93 -26.10
C CYS A 672 26.89 28.26 -25.74
N HIS A 673 27.22 29.34 -26.42
CA HIS A 673 26.69 30.67 -26.13
C HIS A 673 25.16 30.78 -26.34
N LEU A 674 24.54 29.87 -27.09
CA LEU A 674 23.07 29.80 -27.22
C LEU A 674 22.43 28.94 -26.10
N ASP A 675 23.18 28.01 -25.51
CA ASP A 675 22.72 27.06 -24.49
C ASP A 675 23.41 27.28 -23.12
N ARG A 676 23.60 28.55 -22.75
CA ARG A 676 24.34 28.94 -21.53
C ARG A 676 23.69 28.40 -20.24
N VAL A 677 22.37 28.35 -20.19
CA VAL A 677 21.63 27.88 -18.99
C VAL A 677 21.83 26.38 -18.75
N PRO A 678 21.65 25.48 -19.75
CA PRO A 678 22.02 24.07 -19.62
C PRO A 678 23.49 23.87 -19.23
N LEU A 679 24.42 24.60 -19.88
CA LEU A 679 25.84 24.49 -19.57
C LEU A 679 26.15 24.91 -18.14
N ALA A 680 25.65 26.06 -17.69
CA ALA A 680 25.83 26.57 -16.35
C ALA A 680 25.28 25.60 -15.28
N ASN A 681 24.09 25.04 -15.51
CA ASN A 681 23.51 24.02 -14.62
C ASN A 681 24.40 22.79 -14.50
N SER A 682 24.91 22.27 -15.62
CA SER A 682 25.80 21.11 -15.65
C SER A 682 27.12 21.38 -14.92
N LEU A 683 27.75 22.52 -15.20
CA LEU A 683 29.00 22.93 -14.54
C LEU A 683 28.80 23.10 -13.03
N LEU A 684 27.74 23.80 -12.62
CA LEU A 684 27.46 24.01 -11.20
C LEU A 684 27.24 22.68 -10.46
N ARG A 685 26.56 21.70 -11.08
CA ARG A 685 26.36 20.36 -10.51
C ARG A 685 27.70 19.62 -10.35
N ILE A 686 28.57 19.67 -11.35
CA ILE A 686 29.91 19.02 -11.29
C ILE A 686 30.75 19.64 -10.18
N PHE A 687 30.89 20.97 -10.15
CA PHE A 687 31.69 21.67 -9.15
C PHE A 687 31.09 21.53 -7.74
N ARG A 688 29.76 21.45 -7.60
CA ARG A 688 29.09 21.20 -6.33
C ARG A 688 29.34 19.80 -5.79
N PHE A 689 29.32 18.79 -6.66
CA PHE A 689 29.66 17.43 -6.28
C PHE A 689 31.07 17.36 -5.66
N GLU A 690 32.00 18.11 -6.21
CA GLU A 690 33.39 18.23 -5.73
C GLU A 690 33.59 19.29 -4.62
N ARG A 691 32.52 20.00 -4.22
CA ARG A 691 32.54 21.09 -3.22
C ARG A 691 33.46 22.27 -3.59
N ARG A 692 33.53 22.58 -4.88
CA ARG A 692 34.37 23.62 -5.49
C ARG A 692 33.55 24.71 -6.19
N GLU A 693 32.27 24.92 -5.83
CA GLU A 693 31.45 25.96 -6.48
C GLU A 693 32.04 27.36 -6.33
N ALA A 694 32.63 27.65 -5.17
CA ALA A 694 33.28 28.92 -4.92
C ALA A 694 34.45 29.17 -5.89
N ASP A 695 35.19 28.12 -6.27
CA ASP A 695 36.35 28.23 -7.15
C ASP A 695 35.92 28.69 -8.55
N ILE A 696 34.96 28.00 -9.16
CA ILE A 696 34.46 28.35 -10.50
C ILE A 696 33.83 29.74 -10.52
N LEU A 697 33.03 30.08 -9.50
CA LEU A 697 32.40 31.40 -9.42
C LEU A 697 33.45 32.49 -9.24
N LYS A 698 34.44 32.30 -8.36
CA LYS A 698 35.48 33.30 -8.11
C LYS A 698 36.32 33.55 -9.37
N THR A 699 36.86 32.50 -9.98
CA THR A 699 37.75 32.63 -11.14
C THR A 699 37.05 33.19 -12.37
N LEU A 700 35.78 32.84 -12.62
CA LEU A 700 35.02 33.41 -13.73
C LEU A 700 34.59 34.86 -13.47
N ASN A 701 34.24 35.22 -12.23
CA ASN A 701 33.95 36.60 -11.87
C ASN A 701 35.20 37.48 -11.97
N GLU A 702 36.36 37.01 -11.51
CA GLU A 702 37.63 37.74 -11.65
C GLU A 702 37.97 37.98 -13.13
N ALA A 703 37.84 36.95 -13.97
CA ALA A 703 38.07 37.09 -15.42
C ALA A 703 37.09 38.05 -16.11
N GLU A 704 35.83 38.13 -15.65
CA GLU A 704 34.85 39.07 -16.18
C GLU A 704 35.14 40.52 -15.72
N ILE A 705 35.57 40.70 -14.47
CA ILE A 705 36.01 41.99 -13.94
C ILE A 705 37.24 42.50 -14.68
N GLU A 706 38.21 41.64 -14.98
CA GLU A 706 39.43 42.02 -15.72
C GLU A 706 39.14 42.39 -17.18
N LYS A 707 38.07 41.82 -17.77
CA LYS A 707 37.68 42.04 -19.16
C LYS A 707 36.82 43.30 -19.34
N GLU A 708 36.07 43.70 -18.31
CA GLU A 708 35.12 44.81 -18.40
C GLU A 708 35.80 46.16 -18.10
N GLU A 709 35.74 47.10 -19.04
CA GLU A 709 36.36 48.42 -18.90
C GLU A 709 35.48 49.42 -18.11
N GLU A 710 34.16 49.20 -18.05
CA GLU A 710 33.20 50.10 -17.42
C GLU A 710 32.43 49.43 -16.26
N THR A 711 32.45 50.07 -15.08
CA THR A 711 31.77 49.54 -13.88
C THR A 711 30.24 49.50 -14.02
N SER A 712 29.68 50.31 -14.94
CA SER A 712 28.24 50.40 -15.16
C SER A 712 27.67 49.22 -15.96
N THR A 713 28.50 48.49 -16.71
CA THR A 713 28.13 47.33 -17.55
C THR A 713 28.53 45.98 -16.94
N LEU A 714 29.32 46.00 -15.86
CA LEU A 714 29.74 44.83 -15.11
C LEU A 714 28.55 43.95 -14.68
N PHE A 715 28.63 42.65 -14.96
CA PHE A 715 27.60 41.63 -14.68
C PHE A 715 26.21 41.91 -15.30
N ARG A 716 26.12 42.81 -16.29
CA ARG A 716 24.90 43.04 -17.08
C ARG A 716 24.88 42.26 -18.39
N ALA A 717 26.01 41.68 -18.78
CA ALA A 717 26.12 40.85 -19.96
C ALA A 717 25.39 39.51 -19.78
N ALA A 718 24.82 38.98 -20.86
CA ALA A 718 24.31 37.61 -20.93
C ALA A 718 25.48 36.61 -21.06
N SER A 719 26.32 36.53 -20.03
CA SER A 719 27.53 35.70 -19.97
C SER A 719 27.27 34.38 -19.22
N LEU A 720 28.19 33.42 -19.36
CA LEU A 720 28.14 32.18 -18.58
C LEU A 720 28.28 32.48 -17.07
N THR A 721 29.12 33.47 -16.72
CA THR A 721 29.40 33.87 -15.34
C THR A 721 28.16 34.44 -14.65
N THR A 722 27.44 35.37 -15.29
CA THR A 722 26.20 35.93 -14.74
C THR A 722 25.11 34.88 -14.60
N THR A 723 25.02 33.95 -15.56
CA THR A 723 24.11 32.80 -15.51
C THR A 723 24.45 31.85 -14.35
N LEU A 724 25.73 31.52 -14.16
CA LEU A 724 26.19 30.68 -13.04
C LEU A 724 25.89 31.32 -11.68
N MET A 725 26.14 32.63 -11.55
CA MET A 725 25.83 33.38 -10.33
C MET A 725 24.33 33.37 -10.02
N ASP A 726 23.47 33.63 -11.00
CA ASP A 726 22.00 33.61 -10.82
C ASP A 726 21.51 32.20 -10.40
N LEU A 727 21.96 31.15 -11.08
CA LEU A 727 21.61 29.77 -10.74
C LEU A 727 22.12 29.35 -9.35
N TYR A 728 23.34 29.75 -8.99
CA TYR A 728 23.89 29.49 -7.67
C TYR A 728 23.09 30.20 -6.57
N MET A 729 22.80 31.49 -6.74
CA MET A 729 21.99 32.26 -5.80
C MET A 729 20.58 31.66 -5.65
N LYS A 730 19.90 31.33 -6.75
CA LYS A 730 18.60 30.63 -6.71
C LYS A 730 18.68 29.33 -5.93
N SER A 731 19.73 28.54 -6.17
CA SER A 731 19.93 27.26 -5.51
C SER A 731 20.23 27.37 -4.02
N VAL A 732 20.98 28.38 -3.57
CA VAL A 732 21.37 28.54 -2.16
C VAL A 732 20.31 29.31 -1.37
N CYS A 733 19.73 30.34 -1.96
CA CYS A 733 18.80 31.26 -1.30
C CYS A 733 17.34 30.80 -1.37
N GLY A 734 16.99 29.81 -2.20
CA GLY A 734 15.61 29.35 -2.36
C GLY A 734 14.94 28.96 -1.04
N GLY A 735 15.61 28.18 -0.20
CA GLY A 735 15.08 27.78 1.12
C GLY A 735 14.85 28.97 2.06
N PHE A 736 15.75 29.95 2.05
CA PHE A 736 15.58 31.19 2.80
C PHE A 736 14.38 31.99 2.29
N LEU A 737 14.23 32.13 0.97
CA LEU A 737 13.11 32.83 0.36
C LEU A 737 11.78 32.16 0.73
N HIS A 738 11.67 30.84 0.57
CA HIS A 738 10.48 30.11 0.99
C HIS A 738 10.18 30.33 2.48
N SER A 739 11.17 30.21 3.37
CA SER A 739 10.95 30.43 4.80
C SER A 739 10.57 31.88 5.15
N ALA A 740 11.05 32.86 4.40
CA ALA A 740 10.86 34.28 4.70
C ALA A 740 9.52 34.82 4.20
N ILE A 741 9.06 34.40 3.02
CA ILE A 741 7.91 35.04 2.36
C ILE A 741 6.77 34.09 1.96
N LEU A 742 6.93 32.76 2.00
CA LEU A 742 5.90 31.82 1.52
C LEU A 742 4.57 31.98 2.27
N ASP A 743 4.60 32.00 3.60
CA ASP A 743 3.37 32.15 4.41
C ASP A 743 2.66 33.48 4.12
N THR A 744 3.42 34.54 3.87
CA THR A 744 2.88 35.86 3.51
C THR A 744 2.23 35.82 2.14
N ILE A 745 2.87 35.18 1.16
CA ILE A 745 2.33 35.00 -0.19
C ILE A 745 1.06 34.14 -0.18
N LEU A 746 1.05 33.02 0.56
CA LEU A 746 -0.12 32.15 0.66
C LEU A 746 -1.31 32.90 1.27
N LYS A 747 -1.07 33.68 2.33
CA LYS A 747 -2.10 34.57 2.91
C LYS A 747 -2.62 35.60 1.91
N LEU A 748 -1.76 36.18 1.07
CA LEU A 748 -2.15 37.14 0.02
C LEU A 748 -2.93 36.46 -1.14
N LEU A 749 -2.59 35.23 -1.48
CA LEU A 749 -3.33 34.47 -2.50
C LEU A 749 -4.73 34.09 -1.99
N ASP A 750 -4.86 33.79 -0.70
CA ASP A 750 -6.14 33.44 -0.08
C ASP A 750 -7.08 34.66 0.08
N THR A 751 -6.56 35.88 0.18
CA THR A 751 -7.38 37.09 0.39
C THR A 751 -8.20 37.51 -0.83
N LYS A 752 -8.02 36.89 -2.01
CA LYS A 752 -8.73 37.20 -3.28
C LYS A 752 -8.71 38.69 -3.66
N GLN A 753 -7.76 39.46 -3.14
CA GLN A 753 -7.60 40.88 -3.48
C GLN A 753 -6.81 41.01 -4.78
N SER A 754 -7.30 41.87 -5.69
CA SER A 754 -6.58 42.21 -6.92
C SER A 754 -5.44 43.15 -6.56
N CYS A 755 -4.21 42.67 -6.62
CA CYS A 755 -3.01 43.47 -6.41
C CYS A 755 -2.29 43.68 -7.74
N GLU A 756 -2.05 44.92 -8.14
CA GLU A 756 -1.12 45.23 -9.22
C GLU A 756 0.32 45.15 -8.70
N VAL A 757 1.16 44.39 -9.42
CA VAL A 757 2.61 44.44 -9.22
C VAL A 757 3.13 45.62 -10.03
N SER A 758 3.40 46.75 -9.38
CA SER A 758 4.10 47.85 -10.02
C SER A 758 5.51 47.39 -10.36
N ARG A 759 5.82 47.33 -11.66
CA ARG A 759 7.16 47.00 -12.18
C ARG A 759 8.20 48.03 -11.78
#